data_AF-A0A090WIB4-F1
#
_entry.id   AF-A0A090WIB4-F1
#
_cell.length_a   1.000
_cell.length_b   1.000
_cell.length_c   1.000
_cell.angle_alpha   90.00
_cell.angle_beta   90.00
_cell.angle_gamma   90.00
#
_symmetry.space_group_name_H-M   'P 1'
#
loop_
_entity.id
_entity.type
_entity.pdbx_description
1 polymer ?
#
loop_
_entity_poly.entity_id
_entity_poly.type
_entity_poly.pdbx_seq_one_letter_code
_entity_poly.pdbx_strand_id
1 'polypeptide(L)'
;MILVLKNKVLHLLYLLLFMLVFNACGTQVKDEDSQDLYTGFKNPPAEARPFVRWWWNGNKVKAEELDRELELLKNVGFGGVEINPIAMPVAPDTDTESLVWMSDEWIDMVVHACKKTKDLGMIADIIAGTGWPFGGEFLKDNETSQRMVSDNIVYKHGSKIEIDEAQLIQKYKQKHKNNRSQRHISKNTSYKLSYAKLVPNNCSDTQQIIDLKNHTDVNGKITYQIPQKGSYFLSYGLVQQNFREVTLGAPGGAGPVMDHYKKEMTLAYLNRMKKISERSGMPLSDLIRAIFCDSIEVSGANWTDGFENLFWQAYGYRLNDWMPFIFYQSTGTYSQDRYVENFTDEFKDKLKRVRYDYNKLLVEVFLKNFTQTYKDFCEENNILCRYQAYGTPFLMGMLDGYMILDIPESNNWIYTVEMKDETWDWNQSHGYMIWNMYAAAGAHLSGKKITSCESMTNLRGVFKATLEEIKQHDDMNFITGINHSVLHGYNYSPPEVPFPGWIRYGAYFSEQNTWWKHLPKWIDYNARLSYVFQNSQANKSIAILGPTADIWGDKGLARTPFHMEPEYLYRLWEPISQLGYSAEYINQGILERAKMNEGKITYGNMSYKLLILASLKSLSPKAAANIKAFVEAGGKIVVIDKLPTKSLHFTDFEANDALVNNTITGALNKYPEAFIQVEEPKSLDDLFNWTRDILKASKLEPDVAISNPTKNVYQIHQYTDDKVIYFFTNINRAKTITFNAIFPVEDKYPYLWNPETGTKTPYYFQSNSNELSISLNPLESLLLVFEDDIPKQKVKPVDLKIEASKILDVNWQVIGNRKDSKTFTWNMSTLYDFSKSNDSTQNTFGGNLIYKTTIDITESFTHIDLGNVNEGITTLFINGEKVGERWYGKAIYPIEKYLNKGENNIEIHYTTVLANYAKSLKKNKMAYEWTKRYKDLVPTGIEGPVTLFKY
;
A
#
# COMPACT_ATOMS: atom_id res chain seq x y z
N MET A 1 52.11 37.25 -51.38
CA MET A 1 51.14 37.99 -50.54
C MET A 1 49.67 37.55 -50.72
N ILE A 2 49.33 36.64 -51.66
CA ILE A 2 47.94 36.22 -51.92
C ILE A 2 47.56 34.86 -51.26
N LEU A 3 48.53 34.07 -50.79
CA LEU A 3 48.25 32.79 -50.10
C LEU A 3 47.93 32.94 -48.59
N VAL A 4 48.32 34.04 -47.94
CA VAL A 4 48.11 34.23 -46.49
C VAL A 4 46.73 34.82 -46.16
N LEU A 5 46.07 35.49 -47.11
CA LEU A 5 44.71 36.01 -46.92
C LEU A 5 43.62 34.95 -47.08
N LYS A 6 43.82 33.89 -47.89
CA LYS A 6 42.81 32.82 -48.06
C LYS A 6 42.60 32.01 -46.78
N ASN A 7 43.64 31.74 -46.00
CA ASN A 7 43.51 30.97 -44.75
C ASN A 7 42.83 31.77 -43.62
N LYS A 8 43.00 33.09 -43.57
CA LYS A 8 42.33 33.93 -42.57
C LYS A 8 40.83 34.10 -42.88
N VAL A 9 40.46 34.23 -44.15
CA VAL A 9 39.04 34.31 -44.56
C VAL A 9 38.35 32.96 -44.37
N LEU A 10 39.03 31.84 -44.64
CA LEU A 10 38.48 30.50 -44.40
C LEU A 10 38.33 30.19 -42.89
N HIS A 11 39.28 30.60 -42.05
CA HIS A 11 39.15 30.47 -40.59
C HIS A 11 38.07 31.40 -40.01
N LEU A 12 37.89 32.60 -40.57
CA LEU A 12 36.81 33.50 -40.15
C LEU A 12 35.45 32.93 -40.56
N LEU A 13 35.34 32.30 -41.74
CA LEU A 13 34.13 31.61 -42.20
C LEU A 13 33.83 30.36 -41.36
N TYR A 14 34.85 29.59 -40.96
CA TYR A 14 34.66 28.46 -40.04
C TYR A 14 34.27 28.94 -38.63
N LEU A 15 34.83 30.05 -38.11
CA LEU A 15 34.42 30.63 -36.83
C LEU A 15 33.01 31.24 -36.87
N LEU A 16 32.62 31.87 -37.98
CA LEU A 16 31.26 32.37 -38.19
C LEU A 16 30.24 31.22 -38.37
N LEU A 17 30.60 30.13 -39.05
CA LEU A 17 29.77 28.92 -39.10
C LEU A 17 29.68 28.24 -37.73
N PHE A 18 30.77 28.20 -36.95
CA PHE A 18 30.75 27.66 -35.58
C PHE A 18 29.90 28.53 -34.64
N MET A 19 29.94 29.86 -34.77
CA MET A 19 29.08 30.79 -34.01
C MET A 19 27.61 30.80 -34.48
N LEU A 20 27.33 30.48 -35.74
CA LEU A 20 25.95 30.33 -36.23
C LEU A 20 25.34 28.96 -35.88
N VAL A 21 26.15 27.90 -35.76
CA VAL A 21 25.68 26.59 -35.25
C VAL A 21 25.51 26.61 -33.73
N PHE A 22 26.31 27.38 -32.98
CA PHE A 22 26.10 27.58 -31.54
C PHE A 22 24.99 28.59 -31.18
N ASN A 23 24.54 29.45 -32.11
CA ASN A 23 23.33 30.28 -31.91
C ASN A 23 22.05 29.65 -32.51
N ALA A 24 22.16 28.55 -33.26
CA ALA A 24 21.02 27.76 -33.74
C ALA A 24 20.72 26.52 -32.86
N CYS A 25 21.63 26.17 -31.94
CA CYS A 25 21.27 25.49 -30.70
C CYS A 25 20.83 26.52 -29.65
N GLY A 26 19.81 27.32 -30.01
CA GLY A 26 18.89 27.75 -28.98
C GLY A 26 18.33 26.47 -28.40
N THR A 27 18.75 26.12 -27.19
CA THR A 27 17.90 25.33 -26.31
C THR A 27 16.53 25.94 -26.48
N GLN A 28 15.61 25.21 -27.12
CA GLN A 28 14.24 25.21 -26.65
C GLN A 28 14.40 24.81 -25.19
N VAL A 29 14.59 25.82 -24.34
CA VAL A 29 13.88 25.90 -23.09
C VAL A 29 12.46 25.62 -23.56
N LYS A 30 12.06 24.34 -23.49
CA LYS A 30 10.67 24.08 -23.18
C LYS A 30 10.44 25.03 -22.03
N ASP A 31 9.59 26.02 -22.23
CA ASP A 31 8.78 26.53 -21.14
C ASP A 31 8.11 25.28 -20.56
N GLU A 32 8.84 24.54 -19.72
CA GLU A 32 8.23 23.90 -18.58
C GLU A 32 7.63 25.10 -17.87
N ASP A 33 6.35 25.34 -18.13
CA ASP A 33 5.47 25.95 -17.16
C ASP A 33 5.85 25.33 -15.82
N SER A 34 6.78 25.96 -15.09
CA SER A 34 6.93 25.74 -13.67
C SER A 34 5.66 26.35 -13.10
N GLN A 35 4.55 25.64 -13.27
CA GLN A 35 3.30 25.99 -12.64
C GLN A 35 3.66 26.12 -11.18
N ASP A 36 3.55 27.34 -10.68
CA ASP A 36 3.65 27.64 -9.27
C ASP A 36 2.89 26.54 -8.50
N LEU A 37 3.58 25.86 -7.58
CA LEU A 37 3.03 24.71 -6.85
C LEU A 37 1.66 25.03 -6.23
N TYR A 38 1.44 26.30 -5.85
CA TYR A 38 0.16 26.74 -5.31
C TYR A 38 -0.95 26.79 -6.38
N THR A 39 -0.64 27.13 -7.63
CA THR A 39 -1.60 27.14 -8.75
C THR A 39 -2.17 25.75 -9.01
N GLY A 40 -1.30 24.73 -9.05
CA GLY A 40 -1.77 23.34 -9.21
C GLY A 40 -2.36 22.75 -7.93
N PHE A 41 -1.93 23.19 -6.74
CA PHE A 41 -2.65 22.88 -5.49
C PHE A 41 -4.08 23.43 -5.53
N LYS A 42 -4.29 24.64 -6.05
CA LYS A 42 -5.62 25.24 -6.15
C LYS A 42 -6.48 24.51 -7.17
N ASN A 43 -5.89 24.10 -8.30
CA ASN A 43 -6.57 23.44 -9.41
C ASN A 43 -5.84 22.14 -9.83
N PRO A 44 -6.00 21.04 -9.05
CA PRO A 44 -5.27 19.80 -9.34
C PRO A 44 -5.67 19.20 -10.70
N PRO A 45 -4.69 18.73 -11.50
CA PRO A 45 -4.93 18.04 -12.77
C PRO A 45 -5.51 16.64 -12.54
N ALA A 46 -5.89 15.96 -13.62
CA ALA A 46 -6.46 14.63 -13.56
C ALA A 46 -5.52 13.61 -12.89
N GLU A 47 -4.20 13.67 -13.11
CA GLU A 47 -3.23 12.73 -12.49
C GLU A 47 -3.16 12.84 -10.96
N ALA A 48 -3.47 14.02 -10.41
CA ALA A 48 -3.46 14.25 -8.97
C ALA A 48 -4.80 13.89 -8.31
N ARG A 49 -5.88 13.79 -9.10
CA ARG A 49 -7.20 13.42 -8.59
C ARG A 49 -7.27 11.91 -8.32
N PRO A 50 -8.01 11.48 -7.29
CA PRO A 50 -8.19 10.07 -7.01
C PRO A 50 -8.85 9.36 -8.19
N PHE A 51 -8.55 8.09 -8.35
CA PHE A 51 -9.18 7.19 -9.34
C PHE A 51 -10.09 6.20 -8.63
N VAL A 52 -10.92 5.49 -9.39
CA VAL A 52 -11.65 4.32 -8.90
C VAL A 52 -11.17 3.06 -9.60
N ARG A 53 -11.03 1.96 -8.85
CA ARG A 53 -10.99 0.61 -9.43
C ARG A 53 -12.39 0.26 -9.89
N TRP A 54 -12.59 0.22 -11.20
CA TRP A 54 -13.90 0.07 -11.84
C TRP A 54 -14.14 -1.39 -12.20
N TRP A 55 -14.91 -2.07 -11.35
CA TRP A 55 -15.17 -3.50 -11.48
C TRP A 55 -16.17 -3.79 -12.59
N TRP A 56 -15.69 -4.34 -13.70
CA TRP A 56 -16.53 -4.86 -14.78
C TRP A 56 -17.00 -6.26 -14.42
N ASN A 57 -18.05 -6.31 -13.59
CA ASN A 57 -18.61 -7.52 -13.01
C ASN A 57 -19.11 -8.50 -14.09
N GLY A 58 -18.48 -9.66 -14.16
CA GLY A 58 -18.75 -10.70 -15.15
C GLY A 58 -18.50 -10.29 -16.59
N ASN A 59 -17.82 -9.16 -16.84
CA ASN A 59 -17.75 -8.51 -18.16
C ASN A 59 -19.13 -8.28 -18.81
N LYS A 60 -20.18 -8.11 -18.00
CA LYS A 60 -21.53 -7.80 -18.48
C LYS A 60 -21.69 -6.29 -18.58
N VAL A 61 -21.15 -5.69 -19.64
CA VAL A 61 -21.09 -4.23 -19.81
C VAL A 61 -21.82 -3.76 -21.06
N LYS A 62 -22.35 -2.54 -21.04
CA LYS A 62 -23.01 -1.86 -22.17
C LYS A 62 -22.46 -0.44 -22.32
N ALA A 63 -22.25 0.00 -23.55
CA ALA A 63 -21.65 1.30 -23.86
C ALA A 63 -22.39 2.49 -23.19
N GLU A 64 -23.72 2.46 -23.18
CA GLU A 64 -24.53 3.55 -22.61
C GLU A 64 -24.33 3.68 -21.09
N GLU A 65 -24.15 2.55 -20.41
CA GLU A 65 -23.91 2.55 -18.97
C GLU A 65 -22.46 2.89 -18.62
N LEU A 66 -21.50 2.47 -19.45
CA LEU A 66 -20.10 2.93 -19.34
C LEU A 66 -20.03 4.47 -19.43
N ASP A 67 -20.76 5.07 -20.38
CA ASP A 67 -20.83 6.53 -20.53
C ASP A 67 -21.45 7.21 -19.30
N ARG A 68 -22.58 6.68 -18.81
CA ARG A 68 -23.29 7.22 -17.64
C ARG A 68 -22.40 7.20 -16.39
N GLU A 69 -21.77 6.06 -16.10
CA GLU A 69 -20.91 5.90 -14.92
C GLU A 69 -19.67 6.82 -15.00
N LEU A 70 -19.04 6.94 -16.18
CA LEU A 70 -17.91 7.86 -16.39
C LEU A 70 -18.33 9.32 -16.19
N GLU A 71 -19.49 9.73 -16.70
CA GLU A 71 -20.04 11.07 -16.48
C GLU A 71 -20.34 11.32 -14.98
N LEU A 72 -20.90 10.34 -14.28
CA LEU A 72 -21.13 10.43 -12.84
C LEU A 72 -19.83 10.61 -12.06
N LEU A 73 -18.81 9.83 -12.38
CA LEU A 73 -17.49 9.90 -11.75
C LEU A 73 -16.83 11.26 -12.03
N LYS A 74 -16.89 11.74 -13.27
CA LYS A 74 -16.41 13.08 -13.64
C LYS A 74 -17.11 14.17 -12.85
N ASN A 75 -18.43 14.10 -12.74
CA ASN A 75 -19.26 15.12 -12.09
C ASN A 75 -18.96 15.27 -10.60
N VAL A 76 -18.54 14.20 -9.91
CA VAL A 76 -18.09 14.30 -8.51
C VAL A 76 -16.61 14.64 -8.36
N GLY A 77 -15.84 14.64 -9.46
CA GLY A 77 -14.48 15.17 -9.51
C GLY A 77 -13.37 14.12 -9.60
N PHE A 78 -13.67 12.84 -9.88
CA PHE A 78 -12.64 11.83 -10.08
C PHE A 78 -11.76 12.15 -11.30
N GLY A 79 -10.47 11.81 -11.20
CA GLY A 79 -9.48 12.05 -12.26
C GLY A 79 -9.44 10.95 -13.31
N GLY A 80 -9.90 9.75 -12.95
CA GLY A 80 -9.73 8.58 -13.80
C GLY A 80 -10.32 7.30 -13.23
N VAL A 81 -10.18 6.23 -14.00
CA VAL A 81 -10.65 4.89 -13.70
C VAL A 81 -9.56 3.86 -13.98
N GLU A 82 -9.53 2.78 -13.21
CA GLU A 82 -8.84 1.54 -13.56
C GLU A 82 -9.89 0.52 -14.02
N ILE A 83 -9.93 0.22 -15.32
CA ILE A 83 -10.81 -0.81 -15.87
C ILE A 83 -10.36 -2.18 -15.35
N ASN A 84 -11.22 -2.85 -14.59
CA ASN A 84 -10.88 -4.12 -13.93
C ASN A 84 -11.94 -5.21 -14.19
N PRO A 85 -11.75 -6.05 -15.23
CA PRO A 85 -12.56 -7.24 -15.48
C PRO A 85 -12.48 -8.25 -14.34
N ILE A 86 -13.64 -8.69 -13.83
CA ILE A 86 -13.70 -9.66 -12.72
C ILE A 86 -14.89 -10.60 -12.87
N ALA A 87 -14.82 -11.82 -12.33
CA ALA A 87 -15.93 -12.78 -12.43
C ALA A 87 -17.23 -12.22 -11.82
N MET A 88 -18.38 -12.71 -12.28
CA MET A 88 -19.68 -12.24 -11.77
C MET A 88 -19.80 -12.45 -10.24
N PRO A 89 -20.26 -11.45 -9.45
CA PRO A 89 -20.63 -11.67 -8.06
C PRO A 89 -21.94 -12.43 -7.94
N VAL A 90 -22.31 -12.82 -6.71
CA VAL A 90 -23.64 -13.38 -6.44
C VAL A 90 -24.65 -12.24 -6.50
N ALA A 91 -25.19 -11.94 -7.68
CA ALA A 91 -26.10 -10.83 -7.89
C ALA A 91 -27.34 -11.26 -8.72
N PRO A 92 -28.42 -10.45 -8.76
CA PRO A 92 -29.49 -10.64 -9.72
C PRO A 92 -28.92 -10.65 -11.13
N ASP A 93 -29.33 -11.64 -11.92
CA ASP A 93 -28.90 -11.73 -13.31
C ASP A 93 -29.60 -10.67 -14.16
N THR A 94 -28.99 -10.35 -15.29
CA THR A 94 -29.56 -9.48 -16.32
C THR A 94 -29.43 -10.18 -17.67
N ASP A 95 -30.23 -9.76 -18.64
CA ASP A 95 -30.18 -10.30 -20.01
C ASP A 95 -28.88 -9.93 -20.76
N THR A 96 -27.98 -9.17 -20.13
CA THR A 96 -26.67 -8.83 -20.68
C THR A 96 -25.77 -10.06 -20.68
N GLU A 97 -25.26 -10.42 -21.86
CA GLU A 97 -24.28 -11.49 -22.01
C GLU A 97 -22.89 -11.08 -21.49
N SER A 98 -22.13 -12.06 -21.03
CA SER A 98 -20.75 -11.84 -20.60
C SER A 98 -19.80 -11.81 -21.79
N LEU A 99 -19.00 -10.76 -21.89
CA LEU A 99 -17.94 -10.68 -22.91
C LEU A 99 -16.71 -11.47 -22.47
N VAL A 100 -16.09 -12.18 -23.42
CA VAL A 100 -14.86 -12.94 -23.19
C VAL A 100 -13.68 -11.98 -23.19
N TRP A 101 -12.82 -12.05 -22.19
CA TRP A 101 -11.63 -11.20 -22.10
C TRP A 101 -10.75 -11.37 -23.35
N MET A 102 -10.35 -10.25 -23.96
CA MET A 102 -9.65 -10.18 -25.25
C MET A 102 -10.44 -10.70 -26.47
N SER A 103 -11.76 -10.82 -26.39
CA SER A 103 -12.61 -10.91 -27.59
C SER A 103 -12.72 -9.55 -28.26
N ASP A 104 -13.11 -9.57 -29.53
CA ASP A 104 -13.32 -8.39 -30.35
C ASP A 104 -14.33 -7.41 -29.71
N GLU A 105 -15.45 -7.93 -29.22
CA GLU A 105 -16.51 -7.16 -28.57
C GLU A 105 -16.06 -6.56 -27.23
N TRP A 106 -15.28 -7.30 -26.45
CA TRP A 106 -14.72 -6.79 -25.19
C TRP A 106 -13.71 -5.66 -25.46
N ILE A 107 -12.87 -5.81 -26.48
CA ILE A 107 -11.90 -4.77 -26.88
C ILE A 107 -12.65 -3.52 -27.35
N ASP A 108 -13.74 -3.66 -28.10
CA ASP A 108 -14.56 -2.51 -28.52
C ASP A 108 -15.10 -1.71 -27.32
N MET A 109 -15.53 -2.40 -26.26
CA MET A 109 -15.99 -1.75 -25.03
C MET A 109 -14.85 -1.03 -24.29
N VAL A 110 -13.65 -1.60 -24.25
CA VAL A 110 -12.47 -0.93 -23.66
C VAL A 110 -12.12 0.32 -24.45
N VAL A 111 -12.07 0.22 -25.78
CA VAL A 111 -11.77 1.36 -26.66
C VAL A 111 -12.84 2.46 -26.51
N HIS A 112 -14.12 2.08 -26.43
CA HIS A 112 -15.23 3.00 -26.15
C HIS A 112 -15.02 3.75 -24.82
N ALA A 113 -14.79 3.00 -23.73
CA ALA A 113 -14.57 3.59 -22.41
C ALA A 113 -13.34 4.52 -22.37
N CYS A 114 -12.23 4.12 -23.00
CA CYS A 114 -11.01 4.95 -23.09
C CYS A 114 -11.25 6.25 -23.85
N LYS A 115 -11.98 6.21 -24.98
CA LYS A 115 -12.36 7.40 -25.75
C LYS A 115 -13.24 8.33 -24.93
N LYS A 116 -14.29 7.80 -24.30
CA LYS A 116 -15.17 8.57 -23.42
C LYS A 116 -14.40 9.22 -22.26
N THR A 117 -13.50 8.47 -21.63
CA THR A 117 -12.64 8.97 -20.55
C THR A 117 -11.79 10.15 -21.03
N LYS A 118 -11.19 10.07 -22.23
CA LYS A 118 -10.43 11.16 -22.85
C LYS A 118 -11.31 12.38 -23.15
N ASP A 119 -12.52 12.17 -23.69
CA ASP A 119 -13.48 13.25 -23.98
C ASP A 119 -13.91 14.01 -22.72
N LEU A 120 -13.97 13.33 -21.58
CA LEU A 120 -14.25 13.91 -20.26
C LEU A 120 -13.02 14.55 -19.59
N GLY A 121 -11.85 14.51 -20.21
CA GLY A 121 -10.59 14.97 -19.62
C GLY A 121 -10.22 14.17 -18.35
N MET A 122 -10.47 12.86 -18.39
CA MET A 122 -10.09 11.89 -17.37
C MET A 122 -9.00 10.97 -17.91
N ILE A 123 -8.49 10.08 -17.06
CA ILE A 123 -7.44 9.11 -17.39
C ILE A 123 -7.96 7.68 -17.22
N ALA A 124 -7.61 6.81 -18.17
CA ALA A 124 -7.89 5.38 -18.08
C ALA A 124 -6.60 4.59 -17.81
N ASP A 125 -6.63 3.76 -16.77
CA ASP A 125 -5.69 2.65 -16.57
C ASP A 125 -6.44 1.32 -16.75
N ILE A 126 -5.73 0.22 -16.94
CA ILE A 126 -6.35 -1.12 -17.08
C ILE A 126 -5.50 -2.18 -16.39
N ILE A 127 -6.13 -3.18 -15.77
CA ILE A 127 -5.39 -4.37 -15.33
C ILE A 127 -4.93 -5.21 -16.54
N ALA A 128 -3.74 -5.80 -16.49
CA ALA A 128 -3.20 -6.61 -17.61
C ALA A 128 -3.98 -7.93 -17.87
N GLY A 129 -5.03 -8.22 -17.11
CA GLY A 129 -5.71 -9.51 -17.07
C GLY A 129 -7.15 -9.41 -16.59
N THR A 130 -7.60 -10.44 -15.88
CA THR A 130 -8.85 -10.44 -15.15
C THR A 130 -8.66 -11.24 -13.87
N GLY A 131 -9.09 -10.70 -12.73
CA GLY A 131 -8.73 -11.29 -11.43
C GLY A 131 -7.21 -11.39 -11.24
N TRP A 132 -6.74 -12.35 -10.42
CA TRP A 132 -5.32 -12.51 -10.10
C TRP A 132 -4.91 -13.94 -9.69
N PRO A 133 -3.63 -14.32 -9.82
CA PRO A 133 -2.59 -13.71 -10.66
C PRO A 133 -2.89 -13.92 -12.15
N PHE A 134 -1.98 -13.47 -13.02
CA PHE A 134 -2.15 -13.57 -14.47
C PHE A 134 -2.24 -15.01 -14.98
N GLY A 135 -3.20 -15.24 -15.85
CA GLY A 135 -3.53 -16.57 -16.37
C GLY A 135 -4.77 -16.55 -17.25
N GLY A 136 -5.16 -17.71 -17.77
CA GLY A 136 -6.33 -17.81 -18.62
C GLY A 136 -6.50 -19.17 -19.29
N GLU A 137 -7.69 -19.40 -19.82
CA GLU A 137 -8.15 -20.69 -20.37
C GLU A 137 -7.32 -21.15 -21.58
N PHE A 138 -6.61 -20.21 -22.21
CA PHE A 138 -5.79 -20.41 -23.40
C PHE A 138 -4.40 -21.00 -23.12
N LEU A 139 -3.96 -21.11 -21.87
CA LEU A 139 -2.62 -21.59 -21.53
C LEU A 139 -2.52 -23.11 -21.70
N LYS A 140 -1.38 -23.56 -22.25
CA LYS A 140 -1.00 -24.97 -22.31
C LYS A 140 -0.32 -25.40 -21.02
N ASP A 141 -0.32 -26.69 -20.73
CA ASP A 141 0.21 -27.23 -19.46
C ASP A 141 1.66 -26.77 -19.17
N ASN A 142 2.53 -26.77 -20.18
CA ASN A 142 3.94 -26.35 -20.07
C ASN A 142 4.16 -24.83 -19.91
N GLU A 143 3.10 -24.03 -20.03
CA GLU A 143 3.08 -22.57 -19.87
C GLU A 143 2.58 -22.16 -18.46
N THR A 144 2.13 -23.12 -17.64
CA THR A 144 1.53 -22.85 -16.34
C THR A 144 2.55 -22.85 -15.20
N SER A 145 2.19 -22.23 -14.08
CA SER A 145 3.02 -22.17 -12.87
C SER A 145 3.40 -23.56 -12.33
N GLN A 146 4.64 -23.67 -11.85
CA GLN A 146 5.16 -24.85 -11.17
C GLN A 146 5.49 -24.57 -9.70
N ARG A 147 5.37 -25.60 -8.86
CA ARG A 147 5.95 -25.60 -7.51
C ARG A 147 6.48 -26.98 -7.12
N MET A 148 7.57 -26.99 -6.38
CA MET A 148 8.10 -28.16 -5.69
C MET A 148 7.42 -28.29 -4.31
N VAL A 149 6.84 -29.45 -4.05
CA VAL A 149 6.36 -29.86 -2.73
C VAL A 149 7.14 -31.08 -2.26
N SER A 150 7.46 -31.15 -0.98
CA SER A 150 8.29 -32.22 -0.41
C SER A 150 7.58 -32.92 0.75
N ASP A 151 7.96 -34.16 1.01
CA ASP A 151 7.56 -34.91 2.20
C ASP A 151 8.61 -35.99 2.52
N ASN A 152 8.46 -36.66 3.67
CA ASN A 152 9.33 -37.74 4.07
C ASN A 152 8.65 -38.96 4.68
N ILE A 153 9.38 -40.06 4.64
CA ILE A 153 9.05 -41.34 5.27
C ILE A 153 10.21 -41.76 6.16
N VAL A 154 9.92 -42.11 7.41
CA VAL A 154 10.94 -42.56 8.37
C VAL A 154 11.24 -44.05 8.14
N TYR A 155 12.52 -44.38 8.02
CA TYR A 155 13.04 -45.74 7.96
C TYR A 155 14.09 -45.97 9.04
N LYS A 156 14.31 -47.25 9.39
CA LYS A 156 15.40 -47.68 10.26
C LYS A 156 16.37 -48.56 9.49
N HIS A 157 17.58 -48.70 10.00
CA HIS A 157 18.52 -49.75 9.62
C HIS A 157 17.83 -51.10 9.37
N GLY A 158 18.27 -51.80 8.32
CA GLY A 158 17.72 -53.12 7.96
C GLY A 158 16.39 -53.06 7.20
N SER A 159 15.76 -51.88 7.07
CA SER A 159 14.58 -51.73 6.22
C SER A 159 14.93 -51.89 4.75
N LYS A 160 14.06 -52.56 4.01
CA LYS A 160 14.04 -52.59 2.54
C LYS A 160 13.06 -51.53 2.05
N ILE A 161 13.54 -50.58 1.26
CA ILE A 161 12.73 -49.57 0.59
C ILE A 161 12.29 -50.18 -0.74
N GLU A 162 10.98 -50.24 -0.97
CA GLU A 162 10.36 -50.69 -2.24
C GLU A 162 9.19 -49.75 -2.55
N ILE A 163 9.44 -48.76 -3.40
CA ILE A 163 8.49 -47.69 -3.70
C ILE A 163 8.57 -47.27 -5.17
N ASP A 164 7.50 -46.69 -5.69
CA ASP A 164 7.48 -46.03 -7.00
C ASP A 164 6.90 -44.61 -6.89
N GLU A 165 6.97 -43.86 -7.99
CA GLU A 165 6.45 -42.49 -8.08
C GLU A 165 4.94 -42.42 -7.75
N ALA A 166 4.14 -43.36 -8.25
CA ALA A 166 2.69 -43.35 -8.04
C ALA A 166 2.34 -43.52 -6.55
N GLN A 167 3.06 -44.39 -5.85
CA GLN A 167 2.90 -44.59 -4.41
C GLN A 167 3.31 -43.34 -3.62
N LEU A 168 4.40 -42.67 -3.98
CA LEU A 168 4.83 -41.43 -3.34
C LEU A 168 3.81 -40.30 -3.54
N ILE A 169 3.28 -40.14 -4.76
CA ILE A 169 2.22 -39.17 -5.06
C ILE A 169 0.97 -39.47 -4.23
N GLN A 170 0.55 -40.74 -4.16
CA GLN A 170 -0.64 -41.13 -3.40
C GLN A 170 -0.46 -40.84 -1.90
N LYS A 171 0.70 -41.17 -1.33
CA LYS A 171 1.04 -40.87 0.07
C LYS A 171 0.97 -39.36 0.35
N TYR A 172 1.57 -38.54 -0.51
CA TYR A 172 1.52 -37.08 -0.39
C TYR A 172 0.08 -36.56 -0.41
N LYS A 173 -0.70 -36.95 -1.43
CA LYS A 173 -2.11 -36.54 -1.57
C LYS A 173 -2.94 -36.92 -0.35
N GLN A 174 -2.79 -38.14 0.16
CA GLN A 174 -3.53 -38.61 1.34
C GLN A 174 -3.17 -37.83 2.60
N LYS A 175 -1.86 -37.60 2.84
CA LYS A 175 -1.38 -36.88 4.02
C LYS A 175 -1.81 -35.42 4.02
N HIS A 176 -1.75 -34.76 2.87
CA HIS A 176 -1.95 -33.31 2.76
C HIS A 176 -3.35 -32.90 2.26
N LYS A 177 -4.30 -33.82 2.08
CA LYS A 177 -5.66 -33.53 1.58
C LYS A 177 -6.40 -32.40 2.31
N ASN A 178 -6.11 -32.20 3.60
CA ASN A 178 -6.77 -31.19 4.43
C ASN A 178 -6.02 -29.83 4.43
N ASN A 179 -4.79 -29.78 3.92
CA ASN A 179 -4.03 -28.54 3.82
C ASN A 179 -4.76 -27.55 2.92
N ARG A 180 -4.80 -26.27 3.31
CA ARG A 180 -5.54 -25.22 2.57
C ARG A 180 -5.16 -25.18 1.09
N SER A 181 -3.86 -25.25 0.77
CA SER A 181 -3.36 -25.19 -0.60
C SER A 181 -3.64 -26.44 -1.44
N GLN A 182 -3.89 -27.58 -0.80
CA GLN A 182 -4.28 -28.81 -1.50
C GLN A 182 -5.81 -28.91 -1.64
N ARG A 183 -6.58 -28.33 -0.71
CA ARG A 183 -8.05 -28.24 -0.82
C ARG A 183 -8.54 -27.37 -1.98
N HIS A 184 -7.75 -26.36 -2.37
CA HIS A 184 -8.05 -25.43 -3.46
C HIS A 184 -7.13 -25.63 -4.67
N ILE A 185 -6.51 -26.81 -4.78
CA ILE A 185 -5.64 -27.11 -5.91
C ILE A 185 -6.48 -27.27 -7.18
N SER A 186 -5.96 -26.86 -8.34
CA SER A 186 -6.67 -27.04 -9.60
C SER A 186 -6.90 -28.54 -9.88
N LYS A 187 -8.04 -28.85 -10.49
CA LYS A 187 -8.36 -30.23 -10.91
C LYS A 187 -7.40 -30.76 -11.98
N ASN A 188 -6.72 -29.87 -12.69
CA ASN A 188 -5.79 -30.21 -13.76
C ASN A 188 -4.35 -30.41 -13.26
N THR A 189 -4.13 -30.39 -11.94
CA THR A 189 -2.78 -30.53 -11.38
C THR A 189 -2.16 -31.88 -11.72
N SER A 190 -1.00 -31.86 -12.38
CA SER A 190 -0.15 -33.03 -12.54
C SER A 190 0.99 -33.05 -11.51
N TYR A 191 1.50 -34.24 -11.21
CA TYR A 191 2.56 -34.47 -10.23
C TYR A 191 3.67 -35.28 -10.91
N LYS A 192 4.93 -34.93 -10.65
CA LYS A 192 6.10 -35.66 -11.14
C LYS A 192 7.17 -35.78 -10.06
N LEU A 193 7.80 -36.95 -9.90
CA LEU A 193 8.89 -37.11 -8.93
C LEU A 193 10.14 -36.36 -9.39
N SER A 194 10.58 -35.39 -8.59
CA SER A 194 11.82 -34.65 -8.81
C SER A 194 13.01 -35.41 -8.24
N TYR A 195 12.99 -35.63 -6.93
CA TYR A 195 14.06 -36.30 -6.19
C TYR A 195 13.50 -37.31 -5.20
N ALA A 196 14.29 -38.34 -4.90
CA ALA A 196 14.05 -39.29 -3.81
C ALA A 196 15.40 -39.61 -3.16
N LYS A 197 15.62 -39.14 -1.94
CA LYS A 197 16.92 -39.16 -1.26
C LYS A 197 16.79 -39.72 0.14
N LEU A 198 17.73 -40.58 0.53
CA LEU A 198 17.81 -41.15 1.87
C LEU A 198 18.78 -40.31 2.71
N VAL A 199 18.23 -39.62 3.72
CA VAL A 199 18.95 -38.67 4.57
C VAL A 199 19.09 -39.28 5.98
N PRO A 200 20.30 -39.42 6.54
CA PRO A 200 20.47 -39.80 7.94
C PRO A 200 19.82 -38.80 8.90
N ASN A 201 19.19 -39.26 9.97
CA ASN A 201 18.56 -38.36 10.96
C ASN A 201 19.56 -37.41 11.64
N ASN A 202 20.82 -37.81 11.75
CA ASN A 202 21.94 -37.01 12.28
C ASN A 202 22.88 -36.55 11.15
N CYS A 203 22.34 -36.22 9.98
CA CYS A 203 23.12 -35.77 8.84
C CYS A 203 23.96 -34.54 9.20
N SER A 204 25.26 -34.59 8.87
CA SER A 204 26.22 -33.51 9.09
C SER A 204 26.89 -33.04 7.80
N ASP A 205 26.72 -33.78 6.71
CA ASP A 205 27.27 -33.46 5.39
C ASP A 205 26.40 -34.08 4.28
N THR A 206 26.21 -33.34 3.19
CA THR A 206 25.46 -33.80 2.01
C THR A 206 26.02 -35.08 1.38
N GLN A 207 27.31 -35.39 1.54
CA GLN A 207 27.93 -36.64 1.07
C GLN A 207 27.36 -37.90 1.74
N GLN A 208 26.70 -37.75 2.90
CA GLN A 208 26.04 -38.85 3.60
C GLN A 208 24.66 -39.19 3.00
N ILE A 209 24.15 -38.34 2.10
CA ILE A 209 22.83 -38.50 1.48
C ILE A 209 22.94 -39.45 0.29
N ILE A 210 22.07 -40.46 0.26
CA ILE A 210 22.05 -41.44 -0.84
C ILE A 210 20.94 -41.05 -1.81
N ASP A 211 21.29 -40.86 -3.09
CA ASP A 211 20.31 -40.64 -4.15
C ASP A 211 19.66 -41.97 -4.57
N LEU A 212 18.40 -42.16 -4.19
CA LEU A 212 17.68 -43.40 -4.46
C LEU A 212 17.21 -43.52 -5.90
N LYS A 213 17.21 -42.43 -6.68
CA LYS A 213 16.84 -42.52 -8.11
C LYS A 213 17.85 -43.37 -8.89
N ASN A 214 19.09 -43.46 -8.42
CA ASN A 214 20.11 -44.36 -8.98
C ASN A 214 19.80 -45.85 -8.76
N HIS A 215 18.79 -46.17 -7.93
CA HIS A 215 18.33 -47.51 -7.62
C HIS A 215 16.93 -47.80 -8.20
N THR A 216 16.54 -47.06 -9.24
CA THR A 216 15.27 -47.25 -9.96
C THR A 216 15.45 -48.30 -11.05
N ASP A 217 14.54 -49.28 -11.11
CA ASP A 217 14.51 -50.27 -12.19
C ASP A 217 13.84 -49.72 -13.47
N VAL A 218 13.81 -50.55 -14.52
CA VAL A 218 13.20 -50.20 -15.82
C VAL A 218 11.70 -49.91 -15.75
N ASN A 219 11.02 -50.35 -14.68
CA ASN A 219 9.60 -50.14 -14.46
C ASN A 219 9.32 -48.92 -13.56
N GLY A 220 10.36 -48.17 -13.16
CA GLY A 220 10.21 -47.00 -12.29
C GLY A 220 10.16 -47.32 -10.79
N LYS A 221 10.45 -48.57 -10.38
CA LYS A 221 10.46 -48.97 -8.96
C LYS A 221 11.84 -48.77 -8.34
N ILE A 222 11.89 -48.03 -7.25
CA ILE A 222 13.07 -47.82 -6.41
C ILE A 222 13.18 -48.97 -5.41
N THR A 223 14.32 -49.69 -5.42
CA THR A 223 14.61 -50.74 -4.44
C THR A 223 15.96 -50.51 -3.76
N TYR A 224 15.97 -50.34 -2.43
CA TYR A 224 17.20 -50.09 -1.68
C TYR A 224 17.18 -50.72 -0.28
N GLN A 225 18.25 -51.41 0.09
CA GLN A 225 18.43 -52.00 1.41
C GLN A 225 19.31 -51.07 2.27
N ILE A 226 18.82 -50.62 3.43
CA ILE A 226 19.57 -49.68 4.28
C ILE A 226 20.67 -50.43 5.04
N PRO A 227 21.97 -50.25 4.70
CA PRO A 227 23.02 -51.11 5.22
C PRO A 227 23.54 -50.63 6.58
N GLN A 228 23.63 -49.31 6.78
CA GLN A 228 24.21 -48.71 7.97
C GLN A 228 23.22 -48.61 9.13
N LYS A 229 23.74 -48.64 10.36
CA LYS A 229 22.96 -48.48 11.59
C LYS A 229 22.49 -47.03 11.74
N GLY A 230 21.21 -46.83 12.05
CA GLY A 230 20.65 -45.50 12.28
C GLY A 230 19.17 -45.40 11.90
N SER A 231 18.65 -44.18 12.03
CA SER A 231 17.34 -43.77 11.51
C SER A 231 17.55 -42.86 10.31
N TYR A 232 16.71 -43.02 9.30
CA TYR A 232 16.79 -42.30 8.03
C TYR A 232 15.44 -41.69 7.67
N PHE A 233 15.48 -40.55 7.02
CA PHE A 233 14.34 -40.00 6.30
C PHE A 233 14.54 -40.27 4.82
N LEU A 234 13.62 -41.02 4.22
CA LEU A 234 13.41 -40.92 2.79
C LEU A 234 12.73 -39.57 2.53
N SER A 235 13.48 -38.57 2.08
CA SER A 235 12.96 -37.29 1.60
C SER A 235 12.66 -37.40 0.10
N TYR A 236 11.47 -36.98 -0.31
CA TYR A 236 11.10 -36.94 -1.72
C TYR A 236 10.43 -35.61 -2.06
N GLY A 237 10.66 -35.14 -3.29
CA GLY A 237 10.07 -33.92 -3.83
C GLY A 237 9.25 -34.23 -5.08
N LEU A 238 8.08 -33.62 -5.18
CA LEU A 238 7.17 -33.71 -6.31
C LEU A 238 7.03 -32.31 -6.93
N VAL A 239 7.20 -32.21 -8.25
CA VAL A 239 6.80 -31.01 -9.00
C VAL A 239 5.29 -31.09 -9.22
N GLN A 240 4.58 -30.07 -8.76
CA GLN A 240 3.18 -29.81 -9.10
C GLN A 240 3.14 -28.79 -10.24
N GLN A 241 2.58 -29.19 -11.37
CA GLN A 241 2.32 -28.35 -12.54
C GLN A 241 0.83 -27.99 -12.57
N ASN A 242 0.49 -26.80 -13.04
CA ASN A 242 -0.92 -26.39 -13.23
C ASN A 242 -1.73 -26.49 -11.92
N PHE A 243 -1.11 -26.07 -10.82
CA PHE A 243 -1.66 -26.31 -9.48
C PHE A 243 -2.69 -25.26 -9.03
N ARG A 244 -2.90 -24.21 -9.83
CA ARG A 244 -3.73 -23.05 -9.48
C ARG A 244 -4.42 -22.46 -10.71
N GLU A 245 -5.65 -22.02 -10.49
CA GLU A 245 -6.44 -21.21 -11.41
C GLU A 245 -6.48 -19.74 -10.95
N VAL A 246 -6.69 -18.84 -11.91
CA VAL A 246 -6.89 -17.41 -11.69
C VAL A 246 -8.07 -17.22 -10.73
N THR A 247 -7.82 -16.50 -9.64
CA THR A 247 -8.86 -16.16 -8.67
C THR A 247 -9.77 -15.11 -9.28
N LEU A 248 -11.06 -15.43 -9.37
CA LEU A 248 -12.10 -14.52 -9.84
C LEU A 248 -11.88 -14.00 -11.28
N GLY A 249 -11.24 -14.80 -12.14
CA GLY A 249 -11.13 -14.48 -13.56
C GLY A 249 -12.50 -14.45 -14.25
N ALA A 250 -12.74 -13.43 -15.09
CA ALA A 250 -13.87 -13.37 -16.01
C ALA A 250 -13.67 -14.35 -17.18
N PRO A 251 -14.71 -14.65 -17.99
CA PRO A 251 -14.61 -15.60 -19.10
C PRO A 251 -13.40 -15.32 -20.01
N GLY A 252 -12.68 -16.37 -20.40
CA GLY A 252 -11.43 -16.30 -21.17
C GLY A 252 -10.17 -16.21 -20.29
N GLY A 253 -10.24 -15.50 -19.16
CA GLY A 253 -9.19 -15.44 -18.15
C GLY A 253 -9.42 -16.35 -16.94
N ALA A 254 -10.55 -17.05 -16.87
CA ALA A 254 -10.91 -17.99 -15.80
C ALA A 254 -10.22 -19.36 -15.93
N GLY A 255 -8.90 -19.37 -16.09
CA GLY A 255 -8.11 -20.58 -16.36
C GLY A 255 -6.89 -20.74 -15.45
N PRO A 256 -5.92 -21.58 -15.83
CA PRO A 256 -4.71 -21.78 -15.06
C PRO A 256 -3.82 -20.52 -14.98
N VAL A 257 -2.96 -20.45 -13.98
CA VAL A 257 -2.00 -19.34 -13.78
C VAL A 257 -0.72 -19.59 -14.59
N MET A 258 -0.21 -18.57 -15.28
CA MET A 258 1.01 -18.67 -16.10
C MET A 258 2.27 -18.86 -15.25
N ASP A 259 3.35 -19.39 -15.83
CA ASP A 259 4.66 -19.44 -15.17
C ASP A 259 5.33 -18.06 -15.15
N HIS A 260 5.33 -17.40 -13.99
CA HIS A 260 5.91 -16.07 -13.81
C HIS A 260 7.46 -16.11 -13.79
N TYR A 261 8.07 -17.29 -13.69
CA TYR A 261 9.52 -17.43 -13.74
C TYR A 261 10.07 -17.56 -15.17
N LYS A 262 9.21 -17.59 -16.20
CA LYS A 262 9.59 -17.69 -17.61
C LYS A 262 9.31 -16.38 -18.35
N LYS A 263 10.36 -15.70 -18.81
CA LYS A 263 10.27 -14.40 -19.52
C LYS A 263 9.36 -14.50 -20.74
N GLU A 264 9.51 -15.57 -21.51
CA GLU A 264 8.73 -15.84 -22.70
C GLU A 264 7.23 -16.00 -22.41
N MET A 265 6.86 -16.52 -21.24
CA MET A 265 5.46 -16.69 -20.84
C MET A 265 4.85 -15.35 -20.42
N THR A 266 5.57 -14.58 -19.61
CA THR A 266 5.19 -13.20 -19.25
C THR A 266 4.98 -12.36 -20.51
N LEU A 267 5.94 -12.36 -21.44
CA LEU A 267 5.86 -11.57 -22.67
C LEU A 267 4.72 -12.05 -23.58
N ALA A 268 4.54 -13.37 -23.75
CA ALA A 268 3.44 -13.90 -24.54
C ALA A 268 2.08 -13.48 -23.94
N TYR A 269 1.92 -13.53 -22.63
CA TYR A 269 0.71 -13.08 -21.94
C TYR A 269 0.44 -11.59 -22.21
N LEU A 270 1.42 -10.71 -21.96
CA LEU A 270 1.27 -9.26 -22.14
C LEU A 270 1.03 -8.84 -23.59
N ASN A 271 1.65 -9.53 -24.56
CA ASN A 271 1.43 -9.27 -25.98
C ASN A 271 -0.05 -9.41 -26.41
N ARG A 272 -0.90 -10.09 -25.63
CA ARG A 272 -2.35 -10.10 -25.89
C ARG A 272 -2.97 -8.71 -25.80
N MET A 273 -2.43 -7.82 -24.96
CA MET A 273 -2.90 -6.43 -24.84
C MET A 273 -2.72 -5.64 -26.15
N LYS A 274 -1.75 -6.02 -27.00
CA LYS A 274 -1.52 -5.36 -28.31
C LYS A 274 -2.71 -5.51 -29.26
N LYS A 275 -3.59 -6.51 -29.05
CA LYS A 275 -4.84 -6.64 -29.79
C LYS A 275 -5.75 -5.43 -29.69
N ILE A 276 -5.69 -4.69 -28.57
CA ILE A 276 -6.45 -3.44 -28.40
C ILE A 276 -6.01 -2.42 -29.46
N SER A 277 -4.69 -2.27 -29.67
CA SER A 277 -4.15 -1.40 -30.71
C SER A 277 -4.39 -1.90 -32.12
N GLU A 278 -4.21 -3.21 -32.35
CA GLU A 278 -4.45 -3.84 -33.65
C GLU A 278 -5.90 -3.65 -34.11
N ARG A 279 -6.86 -3.82 -33.20
CA ARG A 279 -8.29 -3.69 -33.50
C ARG A 279 -8.73 -2.23 -33.65
N SER A 280 -8.27 -1.35 -32.77
CA SER A 280 -8.68 0.07 -32.76
C SER A 280 -7.98 0.92 -33.83
N GLY A 281 -6.82 0.47 -34.32
CA GLY A 281 -5.91 1.29 -35.14
C GLY A 281 -5.22 2.42 -34.35
N MET A 282 -5.29 2.39 -33.02
CA MET A 282 -4.71 3.40 -32.12
C MET A 282 -3.59 2.81 -31.25
N PRO A 283 -2.46 3.50 -31.03
CA PRO A 283 -1.47 3.07 -30.04
C PRO A 283 -2.08 2.90 -28.64
N LEU A 284 -1.56 1.97 -27.84
CA LEU A 284 -2.04 1.75 -26.46
C LEU A 284 -1.95 3.04 -25.63
N SER A 285 -0.87 3.79 -25.81
CA SER A 285 -0.62 5.08 -25.15
C SER A 285 -1.66 6.17 -25.43
N ASP A 286 -2.41 6.06 -26.54
CA ASP A 286 -3.46 7.03 -26.87
C ASP A 286 -4.78 6.73 -26.15
N LEU A 287 -4.90 5.52 -25.58
CA LEU A 287 -6.11 4.99 -24.92
C LEU A 287 -5.92 4.81 -23.42
N ILE A 288 -4.74 4.37 -22.98
CA ILE A 288 -4.45 3.92 -21.62
C ILE A 288 -3.17 4.59 -21.14
N ARG A 289 -3.18 5.16 -19.93
CA ARG A 289 -1.98 5.72 -19.29
C ARG A 289 -1.11 4.62 -18.71
N ALA A 290 -1.66 3.72 -17.90
CA ALA A 290 -0.91 2.66 -17.23
C ALA A 290 -1.59 1.28 -17.34
N ILE A 291 -0.76 0.23 -17.39
CA ILE A 291 -1.23 -1.13 -17.12
C ILE A 291 -0.94 -1.46 -15.67
N PHE A 292 -1.94 -2.01 -14.99
CA PHE A 292 -1.91 -2.42 -13.60
C PHE A 292 -1.67 -3.93 -13.44
N CYS A 293 -0.82 -4.28 -12.47
CA CYS A 293 -0.71 -5.62 -11.89
C CYS A 293 -1.08 -5.58 -10.40
N ASP A 294 -2.06 -6.39 -10.01
CA ASP A 294 -2.47 -6.61 -8.63
C ASP A 294 -1.36 -7.32 -7.82
N SER A 295 -1.55 -7.40 -6.50
CA SER A 295 -0.65 -8.10 -5.59
C SER A 295 -0.41 -9.56 -6.04
N ILE A 296 0.85 -9.99 -5.97
CA ILE A 296 1.26 -11.29 -6.53
C ILE A 296 0.85 -12.43 -5.64
N GLU A 297 -0.13 -13.22 -6.05
CA GLU A 297 -0.59 -14.40 -5.30
C GLU A 297 -0.29 -15.74 -6.00
N VAL A 298 0.97 -15.96 -6.38
CA VAL A 298 1.44 -17.18 -7.07
C VAL A 298 1.40 -18.45 -6.21
N SER A 299 0.88 -18.35 -4.97
CA SER A 299 0.40 -19.49 -4.15
C SER A 299 1.43 -20.60 -3.94
N GLY A 300 2.67 -20.18 -3.70
CA GLY A 300 3.80 -21.06 -3.42
C GLY A 300 4.50 -21.58 -4.68
N ALA A 301 4.30 -20.96 -5.85
CA ALA A 301 5.23 -21.11 -6.96
C ALA A 301 6.66 -20.84 -6.46
N ASN A 302 7.53 -21.82 -6.67
CA ASN A 302 8.90 -21.82 -6.16
C ASN A 302 9.82 -22.63 -7.09
N TRP A 303 9.37 -22.96 -8.30
CA TRP A 303 10.12 -23.78 -9.22
C TRP A 303 9.77 -23.42 -10.65
N THR A 304 10.70 -23.67 -11.56
CA THR A 304 10.48 -23.68 -13.00
C THR A 304 11.53 -24.59 -13.63
N ASP A 305 11.23 -25.12 -14.82
CA ASP A 305 12.18 -25.96 -15.54
C ASP A 305 13.49 -25.21 -15.80
N GLY A 306 14.62 -25.87 -15.51
CA GLY A 306 15.96 -25.28 -15.67
C GLY A 306 16.47 -24.48 -14.47
N PHE A 307 15.69 -24.33 -13.39
CA PHE A 307 16.12 -23.58 -12.20
C PHE A 307 17.42 -24.11 -11.57
N GLU A 308 17.66 -25.43 -11.55
CA GLU A 308 18.93 -26.00 -11.06
C GLU A 308 20.16 -25.51 -11.85
N ASN A 309 20.01 -25.30 -13.16
CA ASN A 309 21.09 -24.78 -13.99
C ASN A 309 21.35 -23.31 -13.69
N LEU A 310 20.29 -22.52 -13.48
CA LEU A 310 20.42 -21.13 -13.04
C LEU A 310 21.15 -21.05 -11.69
N PHE A 311 20.80 -21.95 -10.77
CA PHE A 311 21.44 -22.03 -9.46
C PHE A 311 22.93 -22.35 -9.55
N TRP A 312 23.28 -23.37 -10.35
CA TRP A 312 24.68 -23.72 -10.60
C TRP A 312 25.46 -22.54 -11.21
N GLN A 313 24.87 -21.83 -12.18
CA GLN A 313 25.49 -20.67 -12.81
C GLN A 313 25.69 -19.50 -11.85
N ALA A 314 24.73 -19.28 -10.94
CA ALA A 314 24.78 -18.18 -9.98
C ALA A 314 25.81 -18.41 -8.86
N TYR A 315 25.94 -19.64 -8.36
CA TYR A 315 26.68 -19.91 -7.13
C TYR A 315 27.82 -20.92 -7.24
N GLY A 316 27.94 -21.66 -8.35
CA GLY A 316 29.04 -22.60 -8.59
C GLY A 316 28.96 -23.92 -7.84
N TYR A 317 27.82 -24.24 -7.21
CA TYR A 317 27.57 -25.53 -6.56
C TYR A 317 26.17 -26.06 -6.88
N ARG A 318 25.94 -27.37 -6.69
CA ARG A 318 24.73 -28.05 -7.15
C ARG A 318 23.60 -27.96 -6.12
N LEU A 319 22.45 -27.42 -6.53
CA LEU A 319 21.23 -27.41 -5.70
C LEU A 319 20.75 -28.83 -5.36
N ASN A 320 20.93 -29.78 -6.29
CA ASN A 320 20.49 -31.17 -6.15
C ASN A 320 20.90 -31.76 -4.79
N ASP A 321 22.14 -31.56 -4.36
CA ASP A 321 22.69 -32.14 -3.13
C ASP A 321 21.97 -31.65 -1.86
N TRP A 322 21.33 -30.48 -1.96
CA TRP A 322 20.62 -29.82 -0.86
C TRP A 322 19.10 -29.92 -0.95
N MET A 323 18.53 -30.35 -2.09
CA MET A 323 17.08 -30.39 -2.34
C MET A 323 16.21 -30.94 -1.19
N PRO A 324 16.61 -31.97 -0.41
CA PRO A 324 15.84 -32.46 0.74
C PRO A 324 15.46 -31.38 1.76
N PHE A 325 16.19 -30.25 1.80
CA PHE A 325 16.10 -29.22 2.83
C PHE A 325 15.63 -27.85 2.31
N ILE A 326 15.35 -27.71 1.02
CA ILE A 326 15.10 -26.42 0.36
C ILE A 326 13.61 -26.08 0.25
N PHE A 327 12.75 -27.10 0.24
CA PHE A 327 11.33 -26.90 -0.03
C PHE A 327 10.49 -27.11 1.22
N TYR A 328 9.53 -26.22 1.42
CA TYR A 328 8.52 -26.29 2.46
C TYR A 328 7.11 -26.17 1.85
N GLN A 329 6.08 -26.53 2.61
CA GLN A 329 4.69 -26.44 2.15
C GLN A 329 4.30 -24.97 1.88
N SER A 330 3.42 -24.72 0.91
CA SER A 330 3.08 -23.35 0.45
C SER A 330 2.61 -22.34 1.52
N THR A 331 2.18 -22.80 2.70
CA THR A 331 1.77 -21.95 3.84
C THR A 331 2.63 -22.19 5.09
N GLY A 332 3.81 -22.79 4.93
CA GLY A 332 4.75 -23.10 6.00
C GLY A 332 6.02 -22.26 5.91
N THR A 333 6.99 -22.57 6.76
CA THR A 333 8.33 -21.96 6.79
C THR A 333 9.36 -23.06 7.04
N TYR A 334 10.65 -22.76 6.87
CA TYR A 334 11.71 -23.68 7.29
C TYR A 334 11.68 -24.02 8.79
N SER A 335 11.01 -23.23 9.63
CA SER A 335 10.87 -23.50 11.07
C SER A 335 9.96 -24.68 11.38
N GLN A 336 9.12 -25.10 10.43
CA GLN A 336 8.27 -26.29 10.56
C GLN A 336 8.98 -27.57 10.13
N ASP A 337 10.22 -27.43 9.66
CA ASP A 337 10.97 -28.51 9.08
C ASP A 337 11.53 -29.45 10.16
N ARG A 338 11.15 -30.73 10.12
CA ARG A 338 11.50 -31.70 11.18
C ARG A 338 12.87 -32.35 10.99
N TYR A 339 13.57 -32.12 9.87
CA TYR A 339 14.88 -32.73 9.63
C TYR A 339 15.97 -32.16 10.56
N VAL A 340 15.79 -30.92 11.07
CA VAL A 340 16.91 -30.11 11.57
C VAL A 340 17.19 -30.26 13.07
N GLU A 341 16.31 -30.86 13.87
CA GLU A 341 16.50 -30.90 15.33
C GLU A 341 17.83 -31.57 15.72
N ASN A 342 18.20 -32.64 15.00
CA ASN A 342 19.38 -33.47 15.29
C ASN A 342 20.62 -33.10 14.46
N PHE A 343 20.57 -32.02 13.67
CA PHE A 343 21.73 -31.56 12.89
C PHE A 343 22.70 -30.75 13.77
N THR A 344 23.99 -30.84 13.46
CA THR A 344 25.02 -30.01 14.09
C THR A 344 24.79 -28.53 13.77
N ASP A 345 25.24 -27.65 14.65
CA ASP A 345 25.12 -26.19 14.41
C ASP A 345 25.89 -25.75 13.16
N GLU A 346 27.01 -26.40 12.86
CA GLU A 346 27.77 -26.18 11.62
C GLU A 346 26.94 -26.53 10.38
N PHE A 347 26.23 -27.67 10.38
CA PHE A 347 25.40 -28.05 9.23
C PHE A 347 24.16 -27.17 9.11
N LYS A 348 23.58 -26.73 10.24
CA LYS A 348 22.48 -25.74 10.27
C LYS A 348 22.92 -24.40 9.66
N ASP A 349 24.12 -23.92 9.97
CA ASP A 349 24.67 -22.68 9.41
C ASP A 349 24.88 -22.80 7.89
N LYS A 350 25.50 -23.89 7.42
CA LYS A 350 25.62 -24.19 5.97
C LYS A 350 24.26 -24.22 5.29
N LEU A 351 23.29 -24.91 5.90
CA LEU A 351 21.94 -25.03 5.36
C LEU A 351 21.22 -23.67 5.28
N LYS A 352 21.34 -22.81 6.29
CA LYS A 352 20.80 -21.44 6.26
C LYS A 352 21.30 -20.68 5.03
N ARG A 353 22.60 -20.79 4.73
CA ARG A 353 23.24 -20.10 3.60
C ARG A 353 22.75 -20.60 2.25
N VAL A 354 22.65 -21.93 2.10
CA VAL A 354 22.10 -22.51 0.86
C VAL A 354 20.64 -22.13 0.67
N ARG A 355 19.84 -22.10 1.75
CA ARG A 355 18.45 -21.64 1.71
C ARG A 355 18.35 -20.16 1.33
N TYR A 356 19.26 -19.32 1.83
CA TYR A 356 19.37 -17.92 1.42
C TYR A 356 19.69 -17.80 -0.06
N ASP A 357 20.72 -18.50 -0.55
CA ASP A 357 21.14 -18.47 -1.96
C ASP A 357 20.00 -18.90 -2.90
N TYR A 358 19.27 -19.97 -2.53
CA TYR A 358 18.09 -20.42 -3.27
C TYR A 358 16.98 -19.37 -3.30
N ASN A 359 16.60 -18.82 -2.14
CA ASN A 359 15.51 -17.84 -2.05
C ASN A 359 15.88 -16.52 -2.73
N LYS A 360 17.13 -16.07 -2.61
CA LYS A 360 17.66 -14.90 -3.32
C LYS A 360 17.55 -15.08 -4.82
N LEU A 361 18.01 -16.21 -5.35
CA LEU A 361 17.95 -16.48 -6.78
C LEU A 361 16.50 -16.61 -7.27
N LEU A 362 15.62 -17.23 -6.47
CA LEU A 362 14.20 -17.32 -6.80
C LEU A 362 13.58 -15.92 -6.96
N VAL A 363 13.88 -15.00 -6.04
CA VAL A 363 13.45 -13.59 -6.12
C VAL A 363 14.05 -12.91 -7.35
N GLU A 364 15.35 -13.05 -7.60
CA GLU A 364 16.02 -12.42 -8.75
C GLU A 364 15.45 -12.91 -10.10
N VAL A 365 15.19 -14.21 -10.23
CA VAL A 365 14.57 -14.78 -11.44
C VAL A 365 13.14 -14.26 -11.61
N PHE A 366 12.35 -14.17 -10.53
CA PHE A 366 11.01 -13.59 -10.57
C PHE A 366 11.06 -12.11 -11.03
N LEU A 367 11.87 -11.28 -10.36
CA LEU A 367 11.99 -9.87 -10.69
C LEU A 367 12.45 -9.65 -12.13
N LYS A 368 13.39 -10.44 -12.64
CA LYS A 368 13.87 -10.35 -14.01
C LYS A 368 12.83 -10.80 -15.05
N ASN A 369 12.25 -11.98 -14.85
CA ASN A 369 11.43 -12.65 -15.86
C ASN A 369 9.96 -12.23 -15.81
N PHE A 370 9.50 -11.69 -14.68
CA PHE A 370 8.18 -11.10 -14.55
C PHE A 370 8.25 -9.58 -14.48
N THR A 371 8.75 -9.01 -13.36
CA THR A 371 8.61 -7.57 -13.08
C THR A 371 9.32 -6.68 -14.11
N GLN A 372 10.57 -6.98 -14.44
CA GLN A 372 11.32 -6.23 -15.44
C GLN A 372 10.75 -6.46 -16.84
N THR A 373 10.35 -7.69 -17.18
CA THR A 373 9.73 -7.98 -18.49
C THR A 373 8.38 -7.25 -18.65
N TYR A 374 7.63 -7.08 -17.56
CA TYR A 374 6.40 -6.30 -17.51
C TYR A 374 6.67 -4.81 -17.72
N LYS A 375 7.71 -4.26 -17.05
CA LYS A 375 8.18 -2.90 -17.25
C LYS A 375 8.66 -2.66 -18.69
N ASP A 376 9.48 -3.55 -19.23
CA ASP A 376 9.99 -3.49 -20.61
C ASP A 376 8.82 -3.45 -21.61
N PHE A 377 7.81 -4.30 -21.43
CA PHE A 377 6.60 -4.28 -22.27
C PHE A 377 5.88 -2.94 -22.21
N CYS A 378 5.75 -2.34 -21.01
CA CYS A 378 5.10 -1.04 -20.86
C CYS A 378 5.90 0.06 -21.58
N GLU A 379 7.22 0.09 -21.43
CA GLU A 379 8.10 1.04 -22.13
C GLU A 379 8.03 0.90 -23.65
N GLU A 380 8.06 -0.34 -24.17
CA GLU A 380 7.93 -0.62 -25.61
C GLU A 380 6.63 -0.08 -26.22
N ASN A 381 5.58 0.09 -25.41
CA ASN A 381 4.27 0.57 -25.85
C ASN A 381 3.93 1.98 -25.36
N ASN A 382 4.90 2.72 -24.80
CA ASN A 382 4.74 4.07 -24.26
C ASN A 382 3.61 4.21 -23.21
N ILE A 383 3.45 3.20 -22.36
CA ILE A 383 2.50 3.17 -21.25
C ILE A 383 3.25 3.01 -19.93
N LEU A 384 2.67 3.49 -18.84
CA LEU A 384 3.27 3.38 -17.52
C LEU A 384 3.03 1.98 -16.92
N CYS A 385 4.03 1.49 -16.20
CA CYS A 385 3.96 0.26 -15.44
C CYS A 385 3.52 0.53 -13.99
N ARG A 386 2.30 0.12 -13.62
CA ARG A 386 1.77 0.19 -12.24
C ARG A 386 1.64 -1.19 -11.61
N TYR A 387 2.14 -1.39 -10.39
CA TYR A 387 2.18 -2.73 -9.79
C TYR A 387 2.29 -2.74 -8.26
N GLN A 388 1.54 -3.64 -7.62
CA GLN A 388 1.65 -4.00 -6.20
C GLN A 388 2.72 -5.07 -5.96
N ALA A 389 3.96 -4.67 -5.65
CA ALA A 389 5.12 -5.57 -5.52
C ALA A 389 5.16 -6.47 -4.27
N TYR A 390 4.02 -6.71 -3.62
CA TYR A 390 3.88 -7.64 -2.49
C TYR A 390 2.83 -8.72 -2.80
N GLY A 391 2.74 -9.73 -1.94
CA GLY A 391 1.69 -10.74 -2.02
C GLY A 391 2.07 -12.05 -1.35
N THR A 392 1.78 -13.19 -1.99
CA THR A 392 2.11 -14.54 -1.56
C THR A 392 3.02 -15.22 -2.60
N PRO A 393 4.32 -15.42 -2.31
CA PRO A 393 5.01 -15.22 -1.02
C PRO A 393 5.24 -13.75 -0.62
N PHE A 394 5.39 -13.46 0.68
CA PHE A 394 5.43 -12.09 1.22
C PHE A 394 6.72 -11.35 0.91
N LEU A 395 7.87 -12.03 1.11
CA LEU A 395 9.19 -11.42 0.94
C LEU A 395 9.76 -11.64 -0.47
N MET A 396 8.92 -11.55 -1.50
CA MET A 396 9.32 -11.76 -2.91
C MET A 396 9.93 -10.50 -3.52
N GLY A 397 11.00 -9.96 -2.89
CA GLY A 397 11.73 -8.80 -3.42
C GLY A 397 10.93 -7.49 -3.41
N MET A 398 10.10 -7.24 -2.41
CA MET A 398 9.14 -6.12 -2.36
C MET A 398 9.75 -4.76 -2.70
N LEU A 399 10.84 -4.36 -2.01
CA LEU A 399 11.49 -3.07 -2.27
C LEU A 399 12.09 -2.99 -3.69
N ASP A 400 12.85 -4.01 -4.08
CA ASP A 400 13.50 -4.05 -5.40
C ASP A 400 12.45 -4.07 -6.53
N GLY A 401 11.35 -4.80 -6.32
CA GLY A 401 10.21 -4.85 -7.23
C GLY A 401 9.55 -3.48 -7.41
N TYR A 402 9.36 -2.72 -6.32
CA TYR A 402 8.82 -1.36 -6.42
C TYR A 402 9.74 -0.39 -7.15
N MET A 403 11.06 -0.55 -7.04
CA MET A 403 12.01 0.32 -7.73
C MET A 403 12.05 0.13 -9.27
N ILE A 404 11.55 -1.00 -9.78
CA ILE A 404 11.50 -1.29 -11.23
C ILE A 404 10.40 -0.46 -11.92
N LEU A 405 9.35 -0.07 -11.19
CA LEU A 405 8.08 0.40 -11.75
C LEU A 405 8.08 1.88 -12.09
N ASP A 406 7.09 2.31 -12.86
CA ASP A 406 6.81 3.75 -13.03
C ASP A 406 5.94 4.28 -11.90
N ILE A 407 4.96 3.48 -11.48
CA ILE A 407 4.03 3.79 -10.39
C ILE A 407 4.02 2.60 -9.41
N PRO A 408 4.80 2.65 -8.33
CA PRO A 408 4.66 1.72 -7.21
C PRO A 408 3.27 1.86 -6.59
N GLU A 409 2.53 0.75 -6.46
CA GLU A 409 1.21 0.75 -5.84
C GLU A 409 1.18 -0.04 -4.53
N SER A 410 0.66 0.54 -3.46
CA SER A 410 0.39 -0.14 -2.20
C SER A 410 -1.09 -0.51 -2.05
N ASN A 411 -1.52 -0.85 -0.83
CA ASN A 411 -2.91 -1.12 -0.49
C ASN A 411 -3.25 -0.71 0.95
N ASN A 412 -4.47 -0.22 1.14
CA ASN A 412 -5.07 0.11 2.42
C ASN A 412 -6.52 -0.41 2.52
N TRP A 413 -6.89 -0.94 3.70
CA TRP A 413 -8.25 -1.40 3.99
C TRP A 413 -8.91 -0.53 5.07
N ILE A 414 -10.24 -0.36 5.00
CA ILE A 414 -11.00 0.31 6.07
C ILE A 414 -11.23 -0.67 7.24
N TYR A 415 -12.04 -1.70 7.03
CA TYR A 415 -12.51 -2.55 8.12
C TYR A 415 -11.92 -3.95 8.13
N THR A 416 -11.16 -4.23 9.17
CA THR A 416 -10.96 -5.58 9.69
C THR A 416 -11.24 -5.68 11.21
N VAL A 417 -11.45 -4.52 11.89
CA VAL A 417 -12.03 -4.29 13.25
C VAL A 417 -13.05 -3.13 13.21
N GLU A 418 -13.84 -2.91 14.28
CA GLU A 418 -14.80 -1.78 14.37
C GLU A 418 -14.08 -0.49 14.82
N MET A 419 -14.33 0.65 14.17
CA MET A 419 -13.53 1.88 14.31
C MET A 419 -14.18 2.99 15.14
N LYS A 420 -15.03 2.62 16.10
CA LYS A 420 -15.70 3.59 16.99
C LYS A 420 -14.81 4.11 18.13
N ASP A 421 -13.57 3.64 18.22
CA ASP A 421 -12.67 3.96 19.31
C ASP A 421 -12.09 5.37 19.18
N GLU A 422 -11.91 6.05 20.32
CA GLU A 422 -11.30 7.40 20.38
C GLU A 422 -9.88 7.41 19.82
N THR A 423 -9.18 6.29 19.99
CA THR A 423 -7.84 6.05 19.47
C THR A 423 -7.93 5.04 18.36
N TRP A 424 -7.44 5.45 17.22
CA TRP A 424 -7.41 4.64 16.05
C TRP A 424 -6.29 3.60 16.12
N ASP A 425 -6.63 2.32 15.95
CA ASP A 425 -5.70 1.19 16.01
C ASP A 425 -5.76 0.37 14.71
N TRP A 426 -4.59 0.00 14.22
CA TRP A 426 -4.43 -0.78 13.01
C TRP A 426 -4.67 -2.26 13.29
N ASN A 427 -5.47 -2.92 12.47
CA ASN A 427 -5.59 -4.36 12.57
C ASN A 427 -4.37 -5.08 11.96
N GLN A 428 -3.46 -5.60 12.76
CA GLN A 428 -2.20 -6.16 12.26
C GLN A 428 -2.33 -7.39 11.33
N SER A 429 -3.51 -8.00 11.18
CA SER A 429 -3.73 -9.17 10.30
C SER A 429 -3.51 -8.91 8.79
N HIS A 430 -3.37 -7.65 8.37
CA HIS A 430 -3.06 -7.29 6.98
C HIS A 430 -1.86 -6.34 6.89
N GLY A 431 -0.96 -6.31 7.89
CA GLY A 431 0.31 -5.57 7.80
C GLY A 431 0.16 -4.09 7.41
N TYR A 432 -0.82 -3.40 7.98
CA TYR A 432 -1.18 -2.03 7.58
C TYR A 432 0.03 -1.09 7.60
N MET A 433 0.13 -0.28 6.54
CA MET A 433 1.12 0.76 6.31
C MET A 433 2.57 0.36 6.07
N ILE A 434 3.03 -0.82 6.50
CA ILE A 434 4.40 -1.21 6.12
C ILE A 434 4.52 -1.39 4.60
N TRP A 435 3.45 -1.81 3.92
CA TRP A 435 3.40 -1.87 2.45
C TRP A 435 3.54 -0.49 1.84
N ASN A 436 2.88 0.52 2.42
CA ASN A 436 2.98 1.90 1.97
C ASN A 436 4.40 2.40 2.15
N MET A 437 5.04 2.13 3.29
CA MET A 437 6.42 2.50 3.55
C MET A 437 7.38 1.88 2.52
N TYR A 438 7.19 0.61 2.13
CA TYR A 438 8.03 -0.01 1.09
C TYR A 438 7.73 0.51 -0.32
N ALA A 439 6.45 0.78 -0.66
CA ALA A 439 6.08 1.37 -1.95
C ALA A 439 6.65 2.79 -2.10
N ALA A 440 6.50 3.61 -1.06
CA ALA A 440 7.05 4.96 -0.99
C ALA A 440 8.58 4.93 -1.02
N ALA A 441 9.23 4.03 -0.28
CA ALA A 441 10.67 3.84 -0.36
C ALA A 441 11.13 3.51 -1.79
N GLY A 442 10.44 2.59 -2.46
CA GLY A 442 10.72 2.24 -3.86
C GLY A 442 10.63 3.46 -4.77
N ALA A 443 9.57 4.27 -4.63
CA ALA A 443 9.40 5.50 -5.39
C ALA A 443 10.51 6.53 -5.11
N HIS A 444 10.75 6.86 -3.84
CA HIS A 444 11.72 7.86 -3.43
C HIS A 444 13.15 7.50 -3.85
N LEU A 445 13.56 6.24 -3.64
CA LEU A 445 14.90 5.75 -3.98
C LEU A 445 15.13 5.70 -5.50
N SER A 446 14.07 5.58 -6.30
CA SER A 446 14.15 5.50 -7.77
C SER A 446 13.61 6.74 -8.49
N GLY A 447 13.33 7.83 -7.76
CA GLY A 447 12.91 9.12 -8.31
C GLY A 447 11.53 9.09 -8.99
N LYS A 448 10.61 8.24 -8.54
CA LYS A 448 9.26 8.13 -9.11
C LYS A 448 8.35 9.21 -8.53
N LYS A 449 7.59 9.83 -9.43
CA LYS A 449 6.68 10.94 -9.10
C LYS A 449 5.42 10.48 -8.36
N ILE A 450 4.85 9.37 -8.81
CA ILE A 450 3.55 8.86 -8.33
C ILE A 450 3.77 7.56 -7.56
N THR A 451 3.26 7.51 -6.35
CA THR A 451 3.13 6.32 -5.51
C THR A 451 1.65 6.14 -5.23
N SER A 452 1.01 5.15 -5.85
CA SER A 452 -0.42 4.94 -5.69
C SER A 452 -0.75 3.97 -4.56
N CYS A 453 -2.02 3.91 -4.19
CA CYS A 453 -2.54 2.93 -3.26
C CYS A 453 -3.92 2.47 -3.72
N GLU A 454 -4.14 1.15 -3.71
CA GLU A 454 -5.48 0.59 -3.64
C GLU A 454 -6.07 0.99 -2.28
N SER A 455 -6.84 2.06 -2.28
CA SER A 455 -7.34 2.69 -1.06
C SER A 455 -8.74 2.17 -0.71
N MET A 456 -9.01 2.03 0.58
CA MET A 456 -10.35 1.83 1.14
C MET A 456 -10.98 0.44 0.94
N THR A 457 -10.17 -0.60 0.73
CA THR A 457 -10.68 -1.96 0.57
C THR A 457 -11.49 -2.39 1.80
N ASN A 458 -12.71 -2.87 1.57
CA ASN A 458 -13.64 -3.16 2.66
C ASN A 458 -14.49 -4.40 2.34
N LEU A 459 -14.31 -5.47 3.13
CA LEU A 459 -15.08 -6.70 3.04
C LEU A 459 -16.04 -6.93 4.22
N ARG A 460 -16.07 -6.00 5.19
CA ARG A 460 -16.86 -6.11 6.43
C ARG A 460 -17.42 -4.75 6.77
N GLY A 461 -18.72 -4.54 6.66
CA GLY A 461 -19.28 -3.21 6.91
C GLY A 461 -19.27 -2.33 5.65
N VAL A 462 -19.50 -2.91 4.47
CA VAL A 462 -19.52 -2.22 3.17
C VAL A 462 -20.38 -0.95 3.18
N PHE A 463 -21.51 -0.98 3.91
CA PHE A 463 -22.45 0.15 4.05
C PHE A 463 -22.22 1.02 5.31
N LYS A 464 -21.17 0.74 6.10
CA LYS A 464 -20.86 1.47 7.34
C LYS A 464 -19.93 2.68 7.11
N ALA A 465 -19.16 2.67 6.04
CA ALA A 465 -18.11 3.68 5.78
C ALA A 465 -18.67 5.11 5.73
N THR A 466 -18.08 6.00 6.53
CA THR A 466 -18.31 7.45 6.57
C THR A 466 -17.24 8.20 5.76
N LEU A 467 -17.53 9.43 5.32
CA LEU A 467 -16.49 10.26 4.68
C LEU A 467 -15.36 10.64 5.66
N GLU A 468 -15.67 10.74 6.95
CA GLU A 468 -14.69 10.96 8.00
C GLU A 468 -13.68 9.79 8.10
N GLU A 469 -14.16 8.54 8.09
CA GLU A 469 -13.29 7.36 8.06
C GLU A 469 -12.41 7.35 6.81
N ILE A 470 -12.99 7.65 5.64
CA ILE A 470 -12.24 7.72 4.38
C ILE A 470 -11.13 8.79 4.48
N LYS A 471 -11.40 9.97 5.06
CA LYS A 471 -10.38 10.99 5.31
C LYS A 471 -9.28 10.48 6.22
N GLN A 472 -9.64 9.91 7.37
CA GLN A 472 -8.68 9.43 8.37
C GLN A 472 -7.69 8.41 7.77
N HIS A 473 -8.19 7.49 6.94
CA HIS A 473 -7.35 6.50 6.26
C HIS A 473 -6.41 7.12 5.23
N ASP A 474 -6.90 8.08 4.44
CA ASP A 474 -6.09 8.72 3.41
C ASP A 474 -5.04 9.68 3.97
N ASP A 475 -5.34 10.38 5.07
CA ASP A 475 -4.32 11.16 5.79
C ASP A 475 -3.13 10.27 6.17
N MET A 476 -3.40 9.03 6.56
CA MET A 476 -2.35 8.07 6.91
C MET A 476 -1.67 7.46 5.67
N ASN A 477 -2.36 7.37 4.53
CA ASN A 477 -1.72 7.07 3.26
C ASN A 477 -0.70 8.17 2.91
N PHE A 478 -1.06 9.44 3.05
CA PHE A 478 -0.12 10.56 2.85
C PHE A 478 1.06 10.51 3.83
N ILE A 479 0.81 10.30 5.14
CA ILE A 479 1.87 10.17 6.15
C ILE A 479 2.88 9.06 5.83
N THR A 480 2.45 8.02 5.12
CA THR A 480 3.32 6.88 4.77
C THR A 480 4.02 7.06 3.42
N GLY A 481 3.77 8.18 2.71
CA GLY A 481 4.40 8.54 1.45
C GLY A 481 3.61 8.18 0.19
N ILE A 482 2.36 7.75 0.32
CA ILE A 482 1.45 7.60 -0.82
C ILE A 482 0.99 8.98 -1.28
N ASN A 483 0.86 9.19 -2.59
CA ASN A 483 0.41 10.46 -3.17
C ASN A 483 -0.61 10.31 -4.30
N HIS A 484 -1.22 9.13 -4.47
CA HIS A 484 -2.34 8.91 -5.39
C HIS A 484 -3.28 7.80 -4.88
N SER A 485 -4.55 8.13 -4.64
CA SER A 485 -5.55 7.15 -4.17
C SER A 485 -6.30 6.50 -5.36
N VAL A 486 -6.33 5.18 -5.41
CA VAL A 486 -7.16 4.36 -6.32
C VAL A 486 -8.19 3.63 -5.48
N LEU A 487 -9.42 4.17 -5.42
CA LEU A 487 -10.46 3.66 -4.52
C LEU A 487 -10.93 2.26 -4.93
N HIS A 488 -10.91 1.34 -3.98
CA HIS A 488 -11.43 -0.01 -4.09
C HIS A 488 -12.82 -0.11 -3.46
N GLY A 489 -13.90 -0.23 -4.24
CA GLY A 489 -13.94 -0.04 -5.69
C GLY A 489 -15.32 0.41 -6.16
N TYR A 490 -15.39 0.99 -7.33
CA TYR A 490 -16.62 1.39 -7.99
C TYR A 490 -17.13 0.20 -8.81
N ASN A 491 -18.30 -0.34 -8.44
CA ASN A 491 -18.83 -1.54 -9.09
C ASN A 491 -19.71 -1.12 -10.25
N TYR A 492 -19.38 -1.55 -11.48
CA TYR A 492 -20.31 -1.44 -12.59
C TYR A 492 -21.61 -2.14 -12.19
N SER A 493 -22.73 -1.43 -12.31
CA SER A 493 -24.05 -1.95 -11.98
C SER A 493 -25.12 -1.34 -12.88
N PRO A 494 -25.82 -2.14 -13.71
CA PRO A 494 -26.89 -1.62 -14.54
C PRO A 494 -27.99 -0.90 -13.74
N PRO A 495 -28.56 0.21 -14.26
CA PRO A 495 -29.51 1.05 -13.53
C PRO A 495 -30.84 0.34 -13.24
N GLU A 496 -31.18 -0.69 -14.01
CA GLU A 496 -32.35 -1.54 -13.77
C GLU A 496 -32.19 -2.47 -12.56
N VAL A 497 -30.96 -2.70 -12.08
CA VAL A 497 -30.72 -3.53 -10.90
C VAL A 497 -31.09 -2.74 -9.65
N PRO A 498 -32.07 -3.20 -8.83
CA PRO A 498 -32.47 -2.50 -7.63
C PRO A 498 -31.32 -2.34 -6.64
N PHE A 499 -31.42 -1.35 -5.75
CA PHE A 499 -30.48 -1.17 -4.63
C PHE A 499 -30.17 -2.52 -3.95
N PRO A 500 -28.90 -2.83 -3.67
CA PRO A 500 -27.73 -1.96 -3.77
C PRO A 500 -26.95 -2.10 -5.09
N GLY A 501 -27.59 -2.56 -6.17
CA GLY A 501 -26.88 -2.87 -7.42
C GLY A 501 -25.99 -4.10 -7.30
N TRP A 502 -25.01 -4.23 -8.20
CA TRP A 502 -23.97 -5.25 -8.12
C TRP A 502 -22.86 -4.83 -7.16
N ILE A 503 -22.48 -5.75 -6.26
CA ILE A 503 -21.36 -5.55 -5.35
C ILE A 503 -20.47 -6.79 -5.33
N ARG A 504 -19.24 -6.61 -5.77
CA ARG A 504 -18.16 -7.59 -5.63
C ARG A 504 -17.28 -7.28 -4.42
N TYR A 505 -16.94 -6.01 -4.25
CA TYR A 505 -16.16 -5.52 -3.13
C TYR A 505 -16.66 -4.16 -2.66
N GLY A 506 -16.46 -3.89 -1.36
CA GLY A 506 -16.56 -2.54 -0.82
C GLY A 506 -15.21 -1.81 -0.84
N ALA A 507 -15.17 -0.55 -0.40
CA ALA A 507 -16.29 0.20 0.20
C ALA A 507 -17.39 0.57 -0.81
N TYR A 508 -18.59 0.92 -0.35
CA TYR A 508 -19.74 1.22 -1.22
C TYR A 508 -19.65 2.62 -1.85
N PHE A 509 -18.64 2.84 -2.70
CA PHE A 509 -18.55 4.00 -3.57
C PHE A 509 -19.55 3.85 -4.72
N SER A 510 -20.73 4.42 -4.55
CA SER A 510 -21.82 4.43 -5.54
C SER A 510 -22.63 5.71 -5.39
N GLU A 511 -23.21 6.17 -6.50
CA GLU A 511 -24.20 7.23 -6.56
C GLU A 511 -25.45 6.95 -5.70
N GLN A 512 -25.69 5.68 -5.36
CA GLN A 512 -26.76 5.30 -4.46
C GLN A 512 -26.42 5.51 -2.98
N ASN A 513 -25.16 5.81 -2.64
CA ASN A 513 -24.74 6.14 -1.29
C ASN A 513 -25.21 7.54 -0.89
N THR A 514 -25.71 7.68 0.33
CA THR A 514 -26.29 8.93 0.84
C THR A 514 -25.29 10.08 0.89
N TRP A 515 -24.03 9.79 1.19
CA TRP A 515 -22.97 10.79 1.22
C TRP A 515 -22.34 11.10 -0.15
N TRP A 516 -22.78 10.46 -1.25
CA TRP A 516 -22.24 10.69 -2.59
C TRP A 516 -22.24 12.17 -2.99
N LYS A 517 -23.32 12.90 -2.66
CA LYS A 517 -23.43 14.35 -2.93
C LYS A 517 -22.40 15.21 -2.19
N HIS A 518 -21.79 14.69 -1.13
CA HIS A 518 -20.75 15.37 -0.34
C HIS A 518 -19.33 14.90 -0.70
N LEU A 519 -19.21 13.78 -1.43
CA LEU A 519 -17.94 13.20 -1.85
C LEU A 519 -16.98 14.18 -2.58
N PRO A 520 -17.45 15.15 -3.40
CA PRO A 520 -16.56 16.12 -4.05
C PRO A 520 -15.63 16.86 -3.08
N LYS A 521 -16.07 17.08 -1.84
CA LYS A 521 -15.24 17.74 -0.81
C LYS A 521 -13.99 16.94 -0.45
N TRP A 522 -14.16 15.63 -0.25
CA TRP A 522 -13.04 14.75 0.02
C TRP A 522 -12.19 14.55 -1.23
N ILE A 523 -12.79 14.46 -2.42
CA ILE A 523 -12.05 14.32 -3.69
C ILE A 523 -11.12 15.51 -3.92
N ASP A 524 -11.62 16.74 -3.76
CA ASP A 524 -10.79 17.92 -3.91
C ASP A 524 -9.73 17.97 -2.82
N TYR A 525 -10.07 17.70 -1.54
CA TYR A 525 -9.10 17.59 -0.44
C TYR A 525 -7.94 16.64 -0.77
N ASN A 526 -8.27 15.41 -1.19
CA ASN A 526 -7.28 14.40 -1.58
C ASN A 526 -6.45 14.87 -2.79
N ALA A 527 -7.09 15.43 -3.81
CA ALA A 527 -6.42 15.85 -5.04
C ALA A 527 -5.39 16.96 -4.79
N ARG A 528 -5.70 17.91 -3.90
CA ARG A 528 -4.79 18.99 -3.53
C ARG A 528 -3.54 18.48 -2.81
N LEU A 529 -3.72 17.56 -1.86
CA LEU A 529 -2.60 16.92 -1.15
C LEU A 529 -1.76 16.05 -2.10
N SER A 530 -2.43 15.22 -2.91
CA SER A 530 -1.79 14.40 -3.95
C SER A 530 -0.94 15.26 -4.89
N TYR A 531 -1.45 16.39 -5.38
CA TYR A 531 -0.67 17.28 -6.23
C TYR A 531 0.60 17.80 -5.55
N VAL A 532 0.51 18.25 -4.29
CA VAL A 532 1.67 18.75 -3.56
C VAL A 532 2.72 17.65 -3.39
N PHE A 533 2.31 16.46 -2.96
CA PHE A 533 3.25 15.35 -2.71
C PHE A 533 3.74 14.63 -3.98
N GLN A 534 3.09 14.83 -5.13
CA GLN A 534 3.61 14.41 -6.43
C GLN A 534 4.62 15.41 -7.00
N ASN A 535 4.63 16.66 -6.53
CA ASN A 535 5.51 17.72 -7.04
C ASN A 535 6.44 18.28 -5.95
N SER A 536 6.76 17.45 -4.96
CA SER A 536 7.77 17.71 -3.93
C SER A 536 8.62 16.46 -3.68
N GLN A 537 9.77 16.65 -3.02
CA GLN A 537 10.73 15.61 -2.70
C GLN A 537 10.67 15.30 -1.20
N ALA A 538 10.54 14.02 -0.87
CA ALA A 538 10.58 13.56 0.52
C ALA A 538 11.96 13.83 1.14
N ASN A 539 11.98 14.31 2.38
CA ASN A 539 13.21 14.50 3.17
C ASN A 539 13.18 13.57 4.39
N LYS A 540 14.06 12.57 4.39
CA LYS A 540 14.09 11.52 5.42
C LYS A 540 15.50 11.33 5.95
N SER A 541 15.71 11.69 7.21
CA SER A 541 17.04 11.66 7.84
C SER A 541 17.48 10.27 8.30
N ILE A 542 16.57 9.28 8.39
CA ILE A 542 16.83 7.97 8.98
C ILE A 542 16.62 6.86 7.95
N ALA A 543 17.59 5.95 7.80
CA ALA A 543 17.44 4.69 7.07
C ALA A 543 17.33 3.52 8.05
N ILE A 544 16.36 2.62 7.83
CA ILE A 544 16.14 1.42 8.64
C ILE A 544 16.44 0.19 7.78
N LEU A 545 17.33 -0.67 8.26
CA LEU A 545 17.67 -1.94 7.64
C LEU A 545 17.26 -3.10 8.56
N GLY A 546 16.26 -3.87 8.11
CA GLY A 546 15.77 -5.06 8.80
C GLY A 546 16.49 -6.37 8.41
N PRO A 547 16.17 -7.49 9.09
CA PRO A 547 16.86 -8.77 8.92
C PRO A 547 16.30 -9.61 7.76
N THR A 548 15.76 -8.99 6.71
CA THR A 548 15.11 -9.70 5.59
C THR A 548 16.00 -10.79 4.98
N ALA A 549 17.29 -10.51 4.81
CA ALA A 549 18.26 -11.47 4.27
C ALA A 549 18.46 -12.68 5.20
N ASP A 550 18.55 -12.45 6.52
CA ASP A 550 18.61 -13.54 7.50
C ASP A 550 17.33 -14.38 7.47
N ILE A 551 16.16 -13.73 7.40
CA ILE A 551 14.84 -14.38 7.34
C ILE A 551 14.71 -15.29 6.11
N TRP A 552 15.27 -14.90 4.95
CA TRP A 552 15.26 -15.75 3.76
C TRP A 552 15.96 -17.10 3.98
N GLY A 553 17.05 -17.15 4.75
CA GLY A 553 17.71 -18.40 5.13
C GLY A 553 17.03 -19.14 6.28
N ASP A 554 16.55 -18.40 7.28
CA ASP A 554 16.01 -18.96 8.53
C ASP A 554 14.57 -19.45 8.41
N LYS A 555 13.73 -18.77 7.62
CA LYS A 555 12.28 -19.00 7.52
C LYS A 555 11.74 -19.08 6.10
N GLY A 556 12.46 -18.54 5.11
CA GLY A 556 12.04 -18.50 3.71
C GLY A 556 11.12 -17.32 3.39
N LEU A 557 10.45 -17.38 2.23
CA LEU A 557 9.68 -16.25 1.68
C LEU A 557 8.19 -16.21 2.08
N ALA A 558 7.74 -17.16 2.91
CA ALA A 558 6.32 -17.42 3.19
C ALA A 558 5.51 -16.18 3.61
N ARG A 559 4.18 -16.18 3.40
CA ARG A 559 3.29 -15.11 3.90
C ARG A 559 2.58 -15.49 5.19
N THR A 560 2.50 -16.76 5.57
CA THR A 560 1.60 -17.21 6.64
C THR A 560 2.34 -18.00 7.73
N PRO A 561 2.28 -17.57 9.01
CA PRO A 561 1.79 -16.26 9.46
C PRO A 561 2.59 -15.13 8.78
N PHE A 562 2.05 -13.90 8.78
CA PHE A 562 2.77 -12.76 8.23
C PHE A 562 4.14 -12.66 8.90
N HIS A 563 5.20 -12.57 8.10
CA HIS A 563 6.54 -12.39 8.66
C HIS A 563 6.62 -10.98 9.21
N MET A 564 6.42 -10.89 10.53
CA MET A 564 6.48 -9.66 11.31
C MET A 564 7.64 -9.75 12.30
N GLU A 565 8.75 -10.41 11.93
CA GLU A 565 9.88 -10.59 12.85
C GLU A 565 11.05 -9.65 12.50
N PRO A 566 11.60 -8.91 13.47
CA PRO A 566 11.03 -8.66 14.80
C PRO A 566 9.80 -7.74 14.72
N GLU A 567 8.86 -7.86 15.65
CA GLU A 567 7.54 -7.19 15.57
C GLU A 567 7.66 -5.67 15.58
N TYR A 568 8.58 -5.14 16.39
CA TYR A 568 8.82 -3.72 16.50
C TYR A 568 9.23 -3.07 15.17
N LEU A 569 9.93 -3.81 14.29
CA LEU A 569 10.46 -3.27 13.03
C LEU A 569 9.34 -2.69 12.16
N TYR A 570 8.19 -3.36 12.13
CA TYR A 570 7.08 -3.00 11.26
C TYR A 570 6.29 -1.77 11.75
N ARG A 571 6.54 -1.36 13.00
CA ARG A 571 5.90 -0.20 13.65
C ARG A 571 6.88 0.91 13.99
N LEU A 572 8.19 0.72 13.80
CA LEU A 572 9.22 1.67 14.22
C LEU A 572 9.07 3.04 13.55
N TRP A 573 8.47 3.10 12.36
CA TRP A 573 8.20 4.35 11.66
C TRP A 573 7.18 5.24 12.39
N GLU A 574 6.23 4.64 13.13
CA GLU A 574 5.16 5.37 13.82
C GLU A 574 5.72 6.35 14.86
N PRO A 575 6.47 5.91 15.89
CA PRO A 575 7.05 6.83 16.86
C PRO A 575 8.11 7.74 16.26
N ILE A 576 8.84 7.32 15.22
CA ILE A 576 9.78 8.20 14.52
C ILE A 576 9.04 9.43 13.97
N SER A 577 7.94 9.21 13.24
CA SER A 577 7.05 10.28 12.77
C SER A 577 6.50 11.11 13.93
N GLN A 578 5.92 10.47 14.95
CA GLN A 578 5.28 11.16 16.08
C GLN A 578 6.26 12.00 16.92
N LEU A 579 7.55 11.67 16.90
CA LEU A 579 8.62 12.39 17.60
C LEU A 579 9.25 13.52 16.75
N GLY A 580 8.75 13.76 15.53
CA GLY A 580 9.22 14.84 14.65
C GLY A 580 10.37 14.45 13.71
N TYR A 581 10.54 13.16 13.41
CA TYR A 581 11.55 12.63 12.49
C TYR A 581 10.89 11.86 11.35
N SER A 582 11.63 11.62 10.27
CA SER A 582 11.17 10.83 9.13
C SER A 582 12.16 9.72 8.79
N ALA A 583 11.63 8.52 8.49
CA ALA A 583 12.44 7.35 8.18
C ALA A 583 12.04 6.66 6.87
N GLU A 584 13.01 5.97 6.29
CA GLU A 584 12.85 5.09 5.13
C GLU A 584 13.35 3.68 5.42
N TYR A 585 12.63 2.66 4.93
CA TYR A 585 13.11 1.28 4.97
C TYR A 585 13.95 0.99 3.73
N ILE A 586 15.14 0.45 3.95
CA ILE A 586 16.08 0.08 2.88
C ILE A 586 16.45 -1.40 2.99
N ASN A 587 17.01 -1.97 1.92
CA ASN A 587 17.60 -3.30 1.93
C ASN A 587 19.14 -3.22 1.79
N GLN A 588 19.83 -4.38 1.91
CA GLN A 588 21.29 -4.42 1.77
C GLN A 588 21.76 -3.99 0.37
N GLY A 589 20.98 -4.27 -0.69
CA GLY A 589 21.32 -3.87 -2.05
C GLY A 589 21.34 -2.35 -2.26
N ILE A 590 20.51 -1.59 -1.54
CA ILE A 590 20.61 -0.12 -1.48
C ILE A 590 21.94 0.27 -0.83
N LEU A 591 22.24 -0.29 0.33
CA LEU A 591 23.46 0.03 1.08
C LEU A 591 24.73 -0.30 0.27
N GLU A 592 24.74 -1.38 -0.51
CA GLU A 592 25.85 -1.78 -1.39
C GLU A 592 26.13 -0.78 -2.51
N ARG A 593 25.07 -0.16 -3.04
CA ARG A 593 25.10 0.77 -4.19
C ARG A 593 25.11 2.24 -3.78
N ALA A 594 24.83 2.54 -2.52
CA ALA A 594 24.84 3.88 -1.97
C ALA A 594 26.24 4.48 -1.93
N LYS A 595 26.31 5.82 -1.95
CA LYS A 595 27.53 6.58 -1.75
C LYS A 595 27.58 7.11 -0.32
N MET A 596 28.76 7.05 0.29
CA MET A 596 29.02 7.56 1.63
C MET A 596 29.81 8.85 1.53
N ASN A 597 29.23 9.98 1.95
CA ASN A 597 29.91 11.26 1.96
C ASN A 597 29.40 12.12 3.11
N GLU A 598 30.31 12.85 3.78
CA GLU A 598 29.96 13.84 4.82
C GLU A 598 28.98 13.30 5.90
N GLY A 599 29.23 12.07 6.36
CA GLY A 599 28.41 11.41 7.37
C GLY A 599 26.99 11.10 6.90
N LYS A 600 26.77 10.98 5.58
CA LYS A 600 25.48 10.65 4.97
C LYS A 600 25.57 9.43 4.06
N ILE A 601 24.49 8.66 4.02
CA ILE A 601 24.22 7.63 3.02
C ILE A 601 23.37 8.27 1.93
N THR A 602 23.83 8.25 0.68
CA THR A 602 23.09 8.82 -0.46
C THR A 602 22.77 7.77 -1.52
N TYR A 603 21.53 7.74 -1.97
CA TYR A 603 21.04 6.86 -3.04
C TYR A 603 19.91 7.55 -3.80
N GLY A 604 20.03 7.66 -5.13
CA GLY A 604 19.09 8.46 -5.92
C GLY A 604 19.02 9.90 -5.39
N ASN A 605 17.80 10.37 -5.12
CA ASN A 605 17.55 11.70 -4.53
C ASN A 605 17.50 11.67 -2.98
N MET A 606 17.73 10.51 -2.36
CA MET A 606 17.61 10.32 -0.92
C MET A 606 18.96 10.45 -0.21
N SER A 607 18.92 11.00 1.00
CA SER A 607 20.09 11.23 1.84
C SER A 607 19.76 10.98 3.32
N TYR A 608 20.46 10.05 3.95
CA TYR A 608 20.23 9.63 5.34
C TYR A 608 21.42 9.97 6.23
N LYS A 609 21.17 10.50 7.44
CA LYS A 609 22.18 10.87 8.45
C LYS A 609 22.35 9.81 9.54
N LEU A 610 21.36 8.93 9.72
CA LEU A 610 21.34 7.87 10.72
C LEU A 610 20.96 6.54 10.06
N LEU A 611 21.71 5.48 10.37
CA LEU A 611 21.38 4.11 9.96
C LEU A 611 20.95 3.29 11.17
N ILE A 612 19.78 2.68 11.12
CA ILE A 612 19.29 1.74 12.14
C ILE A 612 19.43 0.32 11.60
N LEU A 613 20.19 -0.52 12.30
CA LEU A 613 20.32 -1.95 12.06
C LEU A 613 19.40 -2.71 13.04
N ALA A 614 18.26 -3.18 12.55
CA ALA A 614 17.21 -3.77 13.38
C ALA A 614 17.37 -5.30 13.48
N SER A 615 17.98 -5.77 14.58
CA SER A 615 18.19 -7.19 14.90
C SER A 615 18.84 -8.02 13.76
N LEU A 616 19.72 -7.38 12.99
CA LEU A 616 20.41 -7.98 11.84
C LEU A 616 21.64 -8.78 12.29
N LYS A 617 21.79 -10.02 11.80
CA LYS A 617 22.95 -10.88 12.14
C LYS A 617 23.99 -10.91 11.02
N SER A 618 23.55 -10.71 9.79
CA SER A 618 24.39 -10.96 8.62
C SER A 618 24.37 -9.81 7.61
N LEU A 619 25.53 -9.53 7.01
CA LEU A 619 25.73 -8.53 5.96
C LEU A 619 26.49 -9.14 4.78
N SER A 620 26.28 -8.61 3.58
CA SER A 620 27.27 -8.81 2.51
C SER A 620 28.59 -8.09 2.86
N PRO A 621 29.74 -8.60 2.39
CA PRO A 621 31.02 -7.90 2.59
C PRO A 621 31.01 -6.46 2.08
N LYS A 622 30.29 -6.19 0.98
CA LYS A 622 30.17 -4.85 0.40
C LYS A 622 29.32 -3.93 1.28
N ALA A 623 28.21 -4.40 1.82
CA ALA A 623 27.40 -3.65 2.78
C ALA A 623 28.20 -3.31 4.05
N ALA A 624 28.98 -4.27 4.58
CA ALA A 624 29.85 -4.04 5.73
C ALA A 624 30.94 -2.99 5.45
N ALA A 625 31.58 -3.04 4.27
CA ALA A 625 32.55 -2.04 3.85
C ALA A 625 31.94 -0.64 3.73
N ASN A 626 30.71 -0.54 3.21
CA ASN A 626 29.99 0.72 3.08
C ASN A 626 29.53 1.27 4.44
N ILE A 627 29.16 0.41 5.40
CA ILE A 627 28.91 0.80 6.80
C ILE A 627 30.18 1.38 7.43
N LYS A 628 31.33 0.74 7.24
CA LYS A 628 32.62 1.27 7.70
C LYS A 628 32.90 2.65 7.08
N ALA A 629 32.71 2.80 5.77
CA ALA A 629 32.91 4.09 5.10
C ALA A 629 31.97 5.18 5.61
N PHE A 630 30.71 4.83 5.93
CA PHE A 630 29.74 5.77 6.50
C PHE A 630 30.17 6.30 7.87
N VAL A 631 30.60 5.43 8.79
CA VAL A 631 31.11 5.89 10.10
C VAL A 631 32.44 6.62 9.99
N GLU A 632 33.31 6.24 9.04
CA GLU A 632 34.55 6.97 8.73
C GLU A 632 34.28 8.40 8.24
N ALA A 633 33.16 8.61 7.56
CA ALA A 633 32.71 9.92 7.11
C ALA A 633 31.99 10.73 8.21
N GLY A 634 31.81 10.19 9.41
CA GLY A 634 31.12 10.85 10.54
C GLY A 634 29.66 10.45 10.74
N GLY A 635 29.17 9.44 10.00
CA GLY A 635 27.83 8.89 10.15
C GLY A 635 27.64 8.13 11.46
N LYS A 636 26.39 7.99 11.90
CA LYS A 636 26.03 7.28 13.14
C LYS A 636 25.12 6.09 12.87
N ILE A 637 25.26 5.06 13.70
CA ILE A 637 24.53 3.81 13.57
C ILE A 637 23.88 3.45 14.91
N VAL A 638 22.60 3.09 14.86
CA VAL A 638 21.92 2.39 15.96
C VAL A 638 21.95 0.90 15.63
N VAL A 639 22.45 0.10 16.56
CA VAL A 639 22.50 -1.36 16.45
C VAL A 639 21.56 -1.93 17.50
N ILE A 640 20.51 -2.60 17.05
CA ILE A 640 19.52 -3.23 17.93
C ILE A 640 19.89 -4.71 18.10
N ASP A 641 19.96 -5.16 19.35
CA ASP A 641 20.38 -6.47 19.84
C ASP A 641 21.83 -6.85 19.62
N LYS A 642 22.26 -7.01 18.35
CA LYS A 642 23.57 -7.58 18.03
C LYS A 642 24.19 -6.93 16.81
N LEU A 643 25.52 -6.80 16.85
CA LEU A 643 26.31 -6.42 15.68
C LEU A 643 26.25 -7.54 14.63
N PRO A 644 26.04 -7.20 13.35
CA PRO A 644 26.12 -8.17 12.28
C PRO A 644 27.58 -8.57 12.02
N THR A 645 27.92 -9.82 12.27
CA THR A 645 29.28 -10.36 12.16
C THR A 645 29.39 -11.53 11.18
N LYS A 646 28.30 -11.85 10.49
CA LYS A 646 28.18 -12.98 9.57
C LYS A 646 27.89 -12.53 8.14
N SER A 647 28.14 -13.42 7.19
CA SER A 647 27.68 -13.34 5.81
C SER A 647 26.56 -14.38 5.57
N LEU A 648 25.90 -14.38 4.39
CA LEU A 648 24.81 -15.33 4.08
C LEU A 648 25.06 -16.22 2.88
N HIS A 649 26.03 -15.89 2.02
CA HIS A 649 26.37 -16.72 0.87
C HIS A 649 27.08 -17.99 1.32
N PHE A 650 26.77 -19.13 0.68
CA PHE A 650 27.38 -20.42 1.02
C PHE A 650 28.82 -20.52 0.52
N THR A 651 29.11 -20.06 -0.69
CA THR A 651 30.46 -20.08 -1.24
C THR A 651 31.39 -19.15 -0.44
N ASP A 652 32.55 -19.67 -0.05
CA ASP A 652 33.58 -18.97 0.74
C ASP A 652 33.07 -18.33 2.05
N PHE A 653 32.05 -18.92 2.66
CA PHE A 653 31.34 -18.32 3.79
C PHE A 653 32.25 -18.03 5.00
N GLU A 654 33.26 -18.87 5.28
CA GLU A 654 34.18 -18.66 6.39
C GLU A 654 35.05 -17.41 6.18
N ALA A 655 35.56 -17.22 4.96
CA ALA A 655 36.34 -16.05 4.59
C ALA A 655 35.47 -14.78 4.60
N ASN A 656 34.24 -14.88 4.10
CA ASN A 656 33.29 -13.76 4.08
C ASN A 656 32.82 -13.38 5.50
N ASP A 657 32.58 -14.35 6.38
CA ASP A 657 32.29 -14.12 7.80
C ASP A 657 33.45 -13.40 8.48
N ALA A 658 34.69 -13.88 8.28
CA ALA A 658 35.87 -13.24 8.83
C ALA A 658 36.01 -11.79 8.33
N LEU A 659 35.76 -11.54 7.04
CA LEU A 659 35.81 -10.22 6.44
C LEU A 659 34.75 -9.27 7.02
N VAL A 660 33.49 -9.72 7.12
CA VAL A 660 32.40 -8.92 7.72
C VAL A 660 32.70 -8.62 9.18
N ASN A 661 33.04 -9.65 9.97
CA ASN A 661 33.37 -9.51 11.37
C ASN A 661 34.51 -8.52 11.60
N ASN A 662 35.64 -8.69 10.91
CA ASN A 662 36.81 -7.81 11.04
C ASN A 662 36.48 -6.36 10.62
N THR A 663 35.65 -6.19 9.60
CA THR A 663 35.25 -4.86 9.11
C THR A 663 34.37 -4.12 10.13
N ILE A 664 33.32 -4.78 10.62
CA ILE A 664 32.35 -4.16 11.54
C ILE A 664 32.97 -3.96 12.93
N THR A 665 33.65 -4.98 13.48
CA THR A 665 34.31 -4.85 14.79
C THR A 665 35.48 -3.86 14.73
N GLY A 666 36.23 -3.83 13.63
CA GLY A 666 37.27 -2.84 13.42
C GLY A 666 36.73 -1.41 13.35
N ALA A 667 35.58 -1.21 12.67
CA ALA A 667 34.89 0.08 12.63
C ALA A 667 34.41 0.51 14.02
N LEU A 668 33.78 -0.39 14.79
CA LEU A 668 33.35 -0.15 16.16
C LEU A 668 34.53 0.22 17.07
N ASN A 669 35.63 -0.54 17.02
CA ASN A 669 36.80 -0.29 17.86
C ASN A 669 37.47 1.06 17.55
N LYS A 670 37.47 1.47 16.29
CA LYS A 670 38.07 2.74 15.85
C LYS A 670 37.15 3.94 16.10
N TYR A 671 35.83 3.75 15.99
CA TYR A 671 34.82 4.81 16.10
C TYR A 671 33.69 4.43 17.07
N PRO A 672 33.97 4.15 18.36
CA PRO A 672 32.97 3.65 19.29
C PRO A 672 31.78 4.59 19.48
N GLU A 673 32.02 5.90 19.46
CA GLU A 673 30.99 6.94 19.58
C GLU A 673 30.01 7.01 18.40
N ALA A 674 30.34 6.38 17.26
CA ALA A 674 29.45 6.28 16.11
C ALA A 674 28.41 5.17 16.26
N PHE A 675 28.59 4.23 17.22
CA PHE A 675 27.73 3.07 17.40
C PHE A 675 26.92 3.19 18.69
N ILE A 676 25.61 3.23 18.56
CA ILE A 676 24.65 3.24 19.66
C ILE A 676 24.04 1.85 19.75
N GLN A 677 24.46 1.07 20.73
CA GLN A 677 24.00 -0.30 20.92
C GLN A 677 22.88 -0.33 21.96
N VAL A 678 21.75 -0.93 21.59
CA VAL A 678 20.55 -1.04 22.43
C VAL A 678 19.92 -2.42 22.29
N GLU A 679 19.20 -2.86 23.31
CA GLU A 679 18.32 -4.04 23.20
C GLU A 679 17.01 -3.65 22.50
N GLU A 680 16.35 -4.61 21.87
CA GLU A 680 14.98 -4.43 21.35
C GLU A 680 14.00 -3.91 22.44
N PRO A 681 12.91 -3.21 22.05
CA PRO A 681 11.93 -2.73 23.02
C PRO A 681 11.26 -3.91 23.73
N LYS A 682 10.99 -3.75 25.04
CA LYS A 682 10.40 -4.81 25.87
C LYS A 682 8.98 -5.21 25.43
N SER A 683 8.27 -4.28 24.78
CA SER A 683 6.95 -4.49 24.17
C SER A 683 6.64 -3.38 23.18
N LEU A 684 5.60 -3.58 22.36
CA LEU A 684 5.09 -2.52 21.47
C LEU A 684 4.55 -1.29 22.22
N ASP A 685 4.11 -1.46 23.47
CA ASP A 685 3.63 -0.33 24.29
C ASP A 685 4.77 0.64 24.66
N ASP A 686 5.96 0.08 24.89
CA ASP A 686 7.20 0.79 25.23
C ASP A 686 7.85 1.44 24.00
N LEU A 687 7.50 0.99 22.79
CA LEU A 687 8.14 1.39 21.53
C LEU A 687 8.29 2.90 21.35
N PHE A 688 7.30 3.69 21.78
CA PHE A 688 7.35 5.16 21.70
C PHE A 688 8.45 5.76 22.57
N ASN A 689 8.53 5.36 23.85
CA ASN A 689 9.53 5.88 24.78
C ASN A 689 10.93 5.36 24.42
N TRP A 690 11.03 4.07 24.08
CA TRP A 690 12.26 3.44 23.62
C TRP A 690 12.84 4.13 22.38
N THR A 691 12.00 4.44 21.39
CA THR A 691 12.42 5.15 20.17
C THR A 691 12.91 6.56 20.51
N ARG A 692 12.23 7.28 21.40
CA ARG A 692 12.66 8.61 21.86
C ARG A 692 14.05 8.59 22.47
N ASP A 693 14.34 7.59 23.30
CA ASP A 693 15.62 7.48 23.99
C ASP A 693 16.77 7.20 23.01
N ILE A 694 16.52 6.37 21.98
CA ILE A 694 17.48 6.12 20.89
C ILE A 694 17.74 7.37 20.06
N LEU A 695 16.70 8.09 19.65
CA LEU A 695 16.86 9.31 18.86
C LEU A 695 17.64 10.37 19.65
N LYS A 696 17.37 10.50 20.96
CA LYS A 696 18.14 11.37 21.85
C LYS A 696 19.60 10.94 21.97
N ALA A 697 19.88 9.64 22.12
CA ALA A 697 21.23 9.11 22.15
C ALA A 697 21.97 9.34 20.82
N SER A 698 21.26 9.30 19.70
CA SER A 698 21.81 9.57 18.37
C SER A 698 22.27 11.00 18.16
N LYS A 699 21.73 11.96 18.93
CA LYS A 699 21.93 13.41 18.72
C LYS A 699 21.63 13.82 17.27
N LEU A 700 20.71 13.11 16.62
CA LEU A 700 20.16 13.52 15.35
C LEU A 700 19.18 14.66 15.64
N GLU A 701 19.30 15.76 14.91
CA GLU A 701 18.32 16.84 15.00
C GLU A 701 16.99 16.39 14.36
N PRO A 702 15.84 16.69 14.97
CA PRO A 702 14.54 16.36 14.39
C PRO A 702 14.28 17.15 13.10
N ASP A 703 13.43 16.61 12.23
CA ASP A 703 12.92 17.34 11.08
C ASP A 703 12.00 18.49 11.55
N VAL A 704 11.34 18.32 12.69
CA VAL A 704 10.62 19.36 13.45
C VAL A 704 10.66 19.04 14.94
N ALA A 705 11.11 19.97 15.78
CA ALA A 705 11.13 19.76 17.23
C ALA A 705 9.72 20.01 17.81
N ILE A 706 9.05 18.95 18.27
CA ILE A 706 7.69 18.99 18.84
C ILE A 706 7.75 18.97 20.37
N SER A 707 7.11 19.92 21.03
CA SER A 707 6.92 19.88 22.49
C SER A 707 5.86 18.85 22.87
N ASN A 708 6.11 18.02 23.88
CA ASN A 708 5.16 17.00 24.36
C ASN A 708 4.56 16.13 23.23
N PRO A 709 5.41 15.46 22.42
CA PRO A 709 4.94 14.63 21.32
C PRO A 709 4.01 13.53 21.83
N THR A 710 3.02 13.13 21.01
CA THR A 710 1.99 12.17 21.39
C THR A 710 1.83 11.08 20.33
N LYS A 711 1.25 9.93 20.72
CA LYS A 711 0.91 8.84 19.78
C LYS A 711 -0.20 9.21 18.77
N ASN A 712 -0.83 10.38 18.92
CA ASN A 712 -1.99 10.79 18.11
C ASN A 712 -1.63 11.74 16.96
N VAL A 713 -0.42 12.29 16.92
CA VAL A 713 -0.01 13.25 15.89
C VAL A 713 1.12 12.66 15.08
N TYR A 714 0.90 12.57 13.76
CA TYR A 714 1.92 12.13 12.80
C TYR A 714 2.34 13.31 11.94
N GLN A 715 3.57 13.25 11.41
CA GLN A 715 4.08 14.27 10.51
C GLN A 715 4.94 13.67 9.39
N ILE A 716 4.98 14.37 8.26
CA ILE A 716 5.98 14.16 7.21
C ILE A 716 6.59 15.49 6.77
N HIS A 717 7.82 15.39 6.24
CA HIS A 717 8.59 16.51 5.74
C HIS A 717 8.96 16.29 4.25
N GLN A 718 8.58 17.26 3.41
CA GLN A 718 8.90 17.33 1.99
C GLN A 718 9.47 18.72 1.63
N TYR A 719 10.06 18.85 0.46
CA TYR A 719 10.56 20.13 -0.03
C TYR A 719 10.47 20.25 -1.55
N THR A 720 10.55 21.49 -2.01
CA THR A 720 10.91 21.85 -3.39
C THR A 720 12.14 22.76 -3.33
N ASP A 721 12.66 23.22 -4.46
CA ASP A 721 13.83 24.10 -4.47
C ASP A 721 13.63 25.38 -3.65
N ASP A 722 12.40 25.90 -3.57
CA ASP A 722 12.07 27.16 -2.91
C ASP A 722 11.11 27.04 -1.71
N LYS A 723 10.60 25.85 -1.40
CA LYS A 723 9.61 25.64 -0.31
C LYS A 723 9.99 24.48 0.61
N VAL A 724 9.72 24.65 1.90
CA VAL A 724 9.78 23.58 2.90
C VAL A 724 8.36 23.23 3.33
N ILE A 725 7.99 21.95 3.29
CA ILE A 725 6.60 21.49 3.37
C ILE A 725 6.48 20.47 4.50
N TYR A 726 5.55 20.73 5.42
CA TYR A 726 5.18 19.80 6.48
C TYR A 726 3.70 19.47 6.40
N PHE A 727 3.36 18.20 6.64
CA PHE A 727 1.98 17.77 6.79
C PHE A 727 1.80 17.07 8.11
N PHE A 728 0.88 17.56 8.94
CA PHE A 728 0.50 16.96 10.21
C PHE A 728 -0.92 16.39 10.12
N THR A 729 -1.19 15.31 10.84
CA THR A 729 -2.55 14.82 11.08
C THR A 729 -2.75 14.41 12.53
N ASN A 730 -3.90 14.78 13.10
CA ASN A 730 -4.37 14.28 14.38
C ASN A 730 -5.29 13.08 14.15
N ILE A 731 -4.83 11.87 14.45
CA ILE A 731 -5.62 10.65 14.26
C ILE A 731 -6.69 10.44 15.34
N ASN A 732 -6.75 11.29 16.38
CA ASN A 732 -7.73 11.15 17.45
C ASN A 732 -9.10 11.72 17.04
N ARG A 733 -10.18 11.02 17.40
CA ARG A 733 -11.55 11.38 17.02
C ARG A 733 -12.28 12.29 18.01
N ALA A 734 -11.76 12.44 19.23
CA ALA A 734 -12.43 13.19 20.29
C ALA A 734 -11.61 14.39 20.79
N LYS A 735 -10.28 14.28 20.77
CA LYS A 735 -9.36 15.19 21.47
C LYS A 735 -8.66 16.13 20.49
N THR A 736 -8.76 17.42 20.77
CA THR A 736 -7.87 18.44 20.21
C THR A 736 -6.48 18.28 20.83
N ILE A 737 -5.43 18.32 20.02
CA ILE A 737 -4.04 18.22 20.47
C ILE A 737 -3.33 19.54 20.18
N THR A 738 -2.70 20.11 21.20
CA THR A 738 -1.94 21.36 21.11
C THR A 738 -0.47 21.13 21.49
N PHE A 739 0.44 21.68 20.70
CA PHE A 739 1.88 21.59 20.92
C PHE A 739 2.61 22.78 20.29
N ASN A 740 3.79 23.10 20.81
CA ASN A 740 4.73 24.00 20.15
C ASN A 740 5.64 23.21 19.22
N ALA A 741 5.99 23.80 18.08
CA ALA A 741 6.86 23.22 17.06
C ALA A 741 7.95 24.22 16.66
N ILE A 742 9.20 23.76 16.59
CA ILE A 742 10.34 24.54 16.09
C ILE A 742 10.85 23.87 14.81
N PHE A 743 10.85 24.63 13.72
CA PHE A 743 11.24 24.15 12.39
C PHE A 743 12.68 24.59 12.07
N PRO A 744 13.53 23.71 11.52
CA PRO A 744 14.90 24.06 11.11
C PRO A 744 14.91 24.81 9.77
N VAL A 745 14.21 25.95 9.71
CA VAL A 745 14.07 26.81 8.52
C VAL A 745 14.53 28.23 8.84
N GLU A 746 15.26 28.84 7.92
CA GLU A 746 15.77 30.21 8.01
C GLU A 746 15.18 31.03 6.85
N ASP A 747 14.94 32.32 7.08
CA ASP A 747 14.48 33.30 6.08
C ASP A 747 13.21 32.91 5.28
N LYS A 748 12.38 32.01 5.83
CA LYS A 748 11.08 31.61 5.26
C LYS A 748 9.95 31.82 6.25
N TYR A 749 8.73 31.97 5.72
CA TYR A 749 7.53 32.30 6.47
C TYR A 749 6.44 31.25 6.28
N PRO A 750 5.71 30.91 7.36
CA PRO A 750 4.75 29.81 7.34
C PRO A 750 3.41 30.25 6.73
N TYR A 751 2.90 29.45 5.81
CA TYR A 751 1.58 29.56 5.22
C TYR A 751 0.79 28.27 5.45
N LEU A 752 -0.49 28.43 5.80
CA LEU A 752 -1.47 27.37 5.73
C LEU A 752 -1.97 27.27 4.29
N TRP A 753 -1.75 26.12 3.67
CA TRP A 753 -2.43 25.75 2.43
C TRP A 753 -3.59 24.86 2.82
N ASN A 754 -4.81 25.39 2.84
CA ASN A 754 -5.96 24.66 3.32
C ASN A 754 -6.46 23.69 2.23
N PRO A 755 -6.29 22.36 2.38
CA PRO A 755 -6.63 21.39 1.34
C PRO A 755 -8.14 21.24 1.12
N GLU A 756 -9.00 21.63 2.07
CA GLU A 756 -10.46 21.60 1.85
C GLU A 756 -10.93 22.73 0.91
N THR A 757 -10.29 23.89 0.99
CA THR A 757 -10.75 25.11 0.30
C THR A 757 -9.85 25.53 -0.86
N GLY A 758 -8.61 25.04 -0.91
CA GLY A 758 -7.60 25.49 -1.86
C GLY A 758 -7.07 26.90 -1.58
N THR A 759 -7.29 27.43 -0.37
CA THR A 759 -6.82 28.77 0.02
C THR A 759 -5.44 28.73 0.66
N LYS A 760 -4.67 29.81 0.45
CA LYS A 760 -3.39 30.08 1.11
C LYS A 760 -3.55 31.28 2.02
N THR A 761 -3.22 31.11 3.30
CA THR A 761 -3.25 32.18 4.30
C THR A 761 -1.98 32.13 5.15
N PRO A 762 -1.39 33.27 5.55
CA PRO A 762 -0.30 33.26 6.51
C PRO A 762 -0.68 32.50 7.78
N TYR A 763 0.19 31.59 8.21
CA TYR A 763 0.06 30.97 9.52
C TYR A 763 0.64 31.92 10.57
N TYR A 764 -0.01 32.02 11.73
CA TYR A 764 0.45 32.94 12.76
C TYR A 764 1.71 32.44 13.45
N PHE A 765 2.65 33.37 13.64
CA PHE A 765 3.84 33.21 14.46
C PHE A 765 4.05 34.50 15.26
N GLN A 766 4.59 34.37 16.47
CA GLN A 766 4.76 35.52 17.37
C GLN A 766 5.94 36.38 16.94
N SER A 767 7.16 35.89 17.18
CA SER A 767 8.41 36.60 16.85
C SER A 767 9.12 35.91 15.69
N ASN A 768 9.52 34.65 15.92
CA ASN A 768 10.29 33.85 14.96
C ASN A 768 9.33 33.08 14.05
N SER A 769 9.54 33.14 12.73
CA SER A 769 8.66 32.51 11.74
C SER A 769 8.69 30.99 11.77
N ASN A 770 9.74 30.41 12.36
CA ASN A 770 9.93 28.98 12.51
C ASN A 770 9.50 28.43 13.89
N GLU A 771 8.93 29.25 14.78
CA GLU A 771 8.42 28.84 16.10
C GLU A 771 6.89 28.99 16.15
N LEU A 772 6.18 27.86 16.08
CA LEU A 772 4.72 27.85 15.95
C LEU A 772 4.05 27.17 17.14
N SER A 773 2.90 27.70 17.55
CA SER A 773 1.97 27.00 18.42
C SER A 773 0.86 26.41 17.57
N ILE A 774 0.80 25.08 17.52
CA ILE A 774 -0.10 24.32 16.64
C ILE A 774 -1.20 23.68 17.48
N SER A 775 -2.44 23.82 17.03
CA SER A 775 -3.61 23.15 17.59
C SER A 775 -4.32 22.39 16.47
N LEU A 776 -4.50 21.09 16.64
CA LEU A 776 -5.20 20.22 15.70
C LEU A 776 -6.46 19.68 16.36
N ASN A 777 -7.63 20.06 15.84
CA ASN A 777 -8.91 19.48 16.24
C ASN A 777 -8.96 17.99 15.91
N PRO A 778 -9.96 17.24 16.42
CA PRO A 778 -10.09 15.84 16.08
C PRO A 778 -10.15 15.62 14.56
N LEU A 779 -9.30 14.72 14.06
CA LEU A 779 -9.15 14.40 12.63
C LEU A 779 -8.74 15.57 11.73
N GLU A 780 -8.27 16.66 12.32
CA GLU A 780 -7.72 17.79 11.57
C GLU A 780 -6.32 17.48 11.04
N SER A 781 -6.08 17.96 9.83
CA SER A 781 -4.82 17.87 9.11
C SER A 781 -4.31 19.26 8.77
N LEU A 782 -3.02 19.49 8.89
CA LEU A 782 -2.37 20.78 8.66
C LEU A 782 -1.29 20.62 7.58
N LEU A 783 -1.50 21.23 6.41
CA LEU A 783 -0.46 21.42 5.39
C LEU A 783 0.17 22.79 5.58
N LEU A 784 1.39 22.79 6.10
CA LEU A 784 2.19 23.96 6.42
C LEU A 784 3.32 24.11 5.40
N VAL A 785 3.36 25.23 4.70
CA VAL A 785 4.35 25.52 3.66
C VAL A 785 5.14 26.77 4.05
N PHE A 786 6.45 26.65 4.13
CA PHE A 786 7.36 27.76 4.35
C PHE A 786 7.83 28.32 3.01
N GLU A 787 7.57 29.61 2.79
CA GLU A 787 7.81 30.34 1.53
C GLU A 787 8.64 31.61 1.80
N ASP A 788 9.23 32.20 0.76
CA ASP A 788 10.04 33.43 0.89
C ASP A 788 9.19 34.70 1.09
N ASP A 789 7.90 34.65 0.72
CA ASP A 789 6.99 35.78 0.82
C ASP A 789 6.74 36.18 2.28
N ILE A 790 7.09 37.42 2.64
CA ILE A 790 6.83 37.96 3.98
C ILE A 790 5.33 38.24 4.16
N PRO A 791 4.65 37.66 5.18
CA PRO A 791 3.25 37.93 5.45
C PRO A 791 2.97 39.40 5.75
N LYS A 792 2.13 40.04 4.93
CA LYS A 792 1.69 41.43 5.14
C LYS A 792 0.79 41.62 6.36
N GLN A 793 0.08 40.57 6.76
CA GLN A 793 -0.82 40.57 7.92
C GLN A 793 -0.63 39.28 8.72
N LYS A 794 -0.40 39.42 10.03
CA LYS A 794 -0.38 38.30 10.98
C LYS A 794 -1.69 38.32 11.76
N VAL A 795 -2.65 37.46 11.40
CA VAL A 795 -3.89 37.33 12.18
C VAL A 795 -3.61 36.37 13.33
N LYS A 796 -3.62 36.87 14.56
CA LYS A 796 -3.46 36.04 15.75
C LYS A 796 -4.65 35.09 15.88
N PRO A 797 -4.43 33.78 16.10
CA PRO A 797 -5.48 32.85 16.47
C PRO A 797 -6.17 33.40 17.73
N VAL A 798 -7.49 33.49 17.67
CA VAL A 798 -8.27 33.90 18.83
C VAL A 798 -8.27 32.72 19.80
N ASP A 799 -7.77 32.93 21.01
CA ASP A 799 -7.91 31.97 22.11
C ASP A 799 -9.37 32.04 22.57
N LEU A 800 -10.19 31.15 22.02
CA LEU A 800 -11.63 31.10 22.27
C LEU A 800 -11.88 30.52 23.66
N LYS A 801 -12.32 31.35 24.61
CA LYS A 801 -12.66 30.93 25.97
C LYS A 801 -14.16 30.99 26.14
N ILE A 802 -14.77 29.90 26.56
CA ILE A 802 -16.21 29.88 26.79
C ILE A 802 -16.56 30.88 27.92
N GLU A 803 -17.16 32.01 27.56
CA GLU A 803 -17.71 33.01 28.47
C GLU A 803 -19.08 32.58 28.98
N ALA A 804 -19.89 31.99 28.10
CA ALA A 804 -21.22 31.49 28.41
C ALA A 804 -21.56 30.28 27.51
N SER A 805 -22.37 29.36 28.05
CA SER A 805 -22.89 28.22 27.32
C SER A 805 -24.36 27.98 27.64
N LYS A 806 -25.17 27.64 26.65
CA LYS A 806 -26.59 27.29 26.81
C LYS A 806 -26.91 26.03 26.03
N ILE A 807 -27.26 24.95 26.74
CA ILE A 807 -27.78 23.74 26.10
C ILE A 807 -29.18 24.03 25.55
N LEU A 808 -29.44 23.62 24.32
CA LEU A 808 -30.74 23.73 23.68
C LEU A 808 -31.65 22.58 24.11
N ASP A 809 -32.39 22.79 25.19
CA ASP A 809 -33.48 21.90 25.64
C ASP A 809 -34.80 22.34 25.01
N VAL A 810 -35.04 21.88 23.78
CA VAL A 810 -36.19 22.27 22.95
C VAL A 810 -36.79 21.06 22.23
N ASN A 811 -38.04 21.19 21.80
CA ASN A 811 -38.65 20.20 20.93
C ASN A 811 -38.10 20.34 19.51
N TRP A 812 -37.72 19.20 18.93
CA TRP A 812 -37.25 19.09 17.55
C TRP A 812 -38.32 18.41 16.70
N GLN A 813 -38.68 19.04 15.59
CA GLN A 813 -39.37 18.36 14.50
C GLN A 813 -38.31 17.75 13.59
N VAL A 814 -38.29 16.43 13.48
CA VAL A 814 -37.32 15.68 12.67
C VAL A 814 -38.04 15.08 11.47
N ILE A 815 -37.62 15.44 10.27
CA ILE A 815 -38.16 14.93 9.01
C ILE A 815 -37.13 14.01 8.37
N GLY A 816 -37.48 12.75 8.17
CA GLY A 816 -36.59 11.73 7.59
C GLY A 816 -37.03 11.29 6.21
N ASN A 817 -36.19 11.54 5.20
CA ASN A 817 -36.31 11.00 3.85
C ASN A 817 -35.42 9.77 3.71
N ARG A 818 -36.01 8.58 3.78
CA ARG A 818 -35.28 7.30 3.73
C ARG A 818 -34.96 6.89 2.28
N LYS A 819 -33.97 6.02 2.10
CA LYS A 819 -33.50 5.54 0.78
C LYS A 819 -34.58 4.95 -0.12
N ASP A 820 -35.68 4.43 0.43
CA ASP A 820 -36.87 3.97 -0.31
C ASP A 820 -37.87 5.08 -0.65
N SER A 821 -37.45 6.34 -0.57
CA SER A 821 -38.28 7.55 -0.80
C SER A 821 -39.45 7.72 0.16
N LYS A 822 -39.51 6.95 1.25
CA LYS A 822 -40.50 7.16 2.32
C LYS A 822 -40.08 8.33 3.21
N THR A 823 -41.05 9.19 3.52
CA THR A 823 -40.89 10.33 4.42
C THR A 823 -41.54 10.03 5.76
N PHE A 824 -40.84 10.34 6.85
CA PHE A 824 -41.32 10.22 8.22
C PHE A 824 -41.14 11.56 8.94
N THR A 825 -42.02 11.85 9.89
CA THR A 825 -41.92 13.04 10.74
C THR A 825 -42.05 12.62 12.19
N TRP A 826 -41.08 12.99 13.02
CA TRP A 826 -41.06 12.74 14.46
C TRP A 826 -40.99 14.06 15.21
N ASN A 827 -41.71 14.17 16.33
CA ASN A 827 -41.53 15.26 17.28
C ASN A 827 -40.75 14.70 18.47
N MET A 828 -39.58 15.27 18.74
CA MET A 828 -38.62 14.73 19.70
C MET A 828 -38.30 15.78 20.75
N SER A 829 -38.66 15.52 22.01
CA SER A 829 -38.25 16.34 23.16
C SER A 829 -36.79 16.09 23.56
N THR A 830 -36.18 15.02 23.04
CA THR A 830 -34.79 14.65 23.33
C THR A 830 -34.20 13.99 22.09
N LEU A 831 -32.99 14.42 21.74
CA LEU A 831 -32.21 13.83 20.66
C LEU A 831 -31.50 12.57 21.16
N TYR A 832 -31.49 11.51 20.36
CA TYR A 832 -30.84 10.25 20.68
C TYR A 832 -30.51 9.46 19.41
N ASP A 833 -29.62 8.47 19.55
CA ASP A 833 -29.23 7.55 18.49
C ASP A 833 -30.40 6.67 18.04
N PHE A 834 -30.81 6.82 16.78
CA PHE A 834 -31.91 6.07 16.17
C PHE A 834 -31.68 4.55 16.21
N SER A 835 -30.43 4.09 16.26
CA SER A 835 -30.09 2.67 16.38
C SER A 835 -30.57 2.03 17.68
N LYS A 836 -30.79 2.85 18.72
CA LYS A 836 -31.30 2.44 20.04
C LYS A 836 -32.84 2.48 20.11
N SER A 837 -33.52 2.95 19.05
CA SER A 837 -34.98 3.07 19.03
C SER A 837 -35.70 1.73 18.87
N ASN A 838 -36.86 1.59 19.53
CA ASN A 838 -37.80 0.49 19.26
C ASN A 838 -38.70 0.79 18.05
N ASP A 839 -38.74 2.03 17.56
CA ASP A 839 -39.47 2.38 16.34
C ASP A 839 -38.69 1.92 15.10
N SER A 840 -39.29 0.98 14.37
CA SER A 840 -38.72 0.44 13.14
C SER A 840 -38.48 1.49 12.06
N THR A 841 -39.20 2.61 12.06
CA THR A 841 -38.99 3.71 11.11
C THR A 841 -37.68 4.46 11.37
N GLN A 842 -37.18 4.43 12.61
CA GLN A 842 -35.94 5.07 13.04
C GLN A 842 -34.76 4.09 13.01
N ASN A 843 -34.88 2.91 13.64
CA ASN A 843 -33.75 1.98 13.78
C ASN A 843 -33.34 1.28 12.47
N THR A 844 -34.17 1.34 11.43
CA THR A 844 -33.83 0.91 10.06
C THR A 844 -33.51 2.07 9.13
N PHE A 845 -33.39 3.29 9.66
CA PHE A 845 -33.25 4.47 8.83
C PHE A 845 -31.88 4.51 8.12
N GLY A 846 -31.91 5.00 6.88
CA GLY A 846 -30.75 5.27 6.05
C GLY A 846 -31.19 6.24 4.96
N GLY A 847 -30.68 7.46 4.97
CA GLY A 847 -31.20 8.55 4.16
C GLY A 847 -30.74 9.93 4.66
N ASN A 848 -31.64 10.90 4.57
CA ASN A 848 -31.41 12.26 5.05
C ASN A 848 -32.41 12.60 6.17
N LEU A 849 -31.91 13.17 7.27
CA LEU A 849 -32.72 13.68 8.37
C LEU A 849 -32.63 15.21 8.38
N ILE A 850 -33.72 15.89 8.67
CA ILE A 850 -33.76 17.34 8.84
C ILE A 850 -34.33 17.62 10.22
N TYR A 851 -33.50 18.14 11.11
CA TYR A 851 -33.89 18.55 12.47
C TYR A 851 -34.26 20.03 12.44
N LYS A 852 -35.49 20.36 12.84
CA LYS A 852 -36.00 21.73 12.87
C LYS A 852 -36.43 22.11 14.27
N THR A 853 -36.08 23.31 14.69
CA THR A 853 -36.60 23.91 15.91
C THR A 853 -36.58 25.43 15.80
N THR A 854 -37.21 26.09 16.76
CA THR A 854 -37.22 27.54 16.88
C THR A 854 -36.76 27.88 18.28
N ILE A 855 -35.82 28.84 18.38
CA ILE A 855 -35.23 29.26 19.65
C ILE A 855 -35.36 30.76 19.81
N ASP A 856 -35.63 31.22 21.04
CA ASP A 856 -35.58 32.64 21.38
C ASP A 856 -34.20 32.98 21.98
N ILE A 857 -33.54 33.96 21.36
CA ILE A 857 -32.20 34.42 21.71
C ILE A 857 -32.29 35.84 22.27
N THR A 858 -32.09 35.93 23.59
CA THR A 858 -32.00 37.18 24.34
C THR A 858 -30.56 37.64 24.58
N GLU A 859 -29.59 36.75 24.38
CA GLU A 859 -28.16 36.95 24.65
C GLU A 859 -27.33 36.64 23.39
N SER A 860 -26.15 37.22 23.26
CA SER A 860 -25.29 36.99 22.09
C SER A 860 -24.51 35.68 22.23
N PHE A 861 -24.67 34.77 21.27
CA PHE A 861 -23.85 33.56 21.12
C PHE A 861 -23.04 33.62 19.83
N THR A 862 -21.84 33.07 19.88
CA THR A 862 -20.90 33.12 18.75
C THR A 862 -20.90 31.82 17.95
N HIS A 863 -21.14 30.68 18.60
CA HIS A 863 -21.05 29.35 18.00
C HIS A 863 -22.17 28.42 18.46
N ILE A 864 -22.45 27.39 17.67
CA ILE A 864 -23.24 26.21 18.06
C ILE A 864 -22.40 24.95 17.88
N ASP A 865 -22.42 24.09 18.88
CA ASP A 865 -21.88 22.73 18.86
C ASP A 865 -23.05 21.75 18.83
N LEU A 866 -23.09 20.88 17.83
CA LEU A 866 -24.15 19.88 17.70
C LEU A 866 -23.94 18.66 18.60
N GLY A 867 -22.84 18.59 19.33
CA GLY A 867 -22.50 17.47 20.21
C GLY A 867 -22.15 16.21 19.43
N ASN A 868 -22.53 15.04 19.95
CA ASN A 868 -22.32 13.79 19.23
C ASN A 868 -23.31 13.68 18.05
N VAL A 869 -22.77 13.67 16.84
CA VAL A 869 -23.51 13.51 15.58
C VAL A 869 -23.29 12.14 14.93
N ASN A 870 -22.75 11.16 15.67
CA ASN A 870 -22.55 9.78 15.18
C ASN A 870 -21.93 9.70 13.79
N GLU A 871 -20.88 10.50 13.57
CA GLU A 871 -20.09 10.56 12.31
C GLU A 871 -20.91 10.92 11.06
N GLY A 872 -22.12 11.45 11.24
CA GLY A 872 -22.95 11.93 10.15
C GLY A 872 -22.49 13.27 9.61
N ILE A 873 -22.69 13.47 8.31
CA ILE A 873 -22.41 14.76 7.68
C ILE A 873 -23.53 15.72 8.06
N THR A 874 -23.18 16.88 8.62
CA THR A 874 -24.15 17.89 9.05
C THR A 874 -24.03 19.15 8.21
N THR A 875 -25.15 19.78 7.88
CA THR A 875 -25.22 21.14 7.33
C THR A 875 -26.15 21.95 8.20
N LEU A 876 -25.67 23.09 8.71
CA LEU A 876 -26.45 23.97 9.56
C LEU A 876 -27.04 25.12 8.74
N PHE A 877 -28.31 25.40 8.97
CA PHE A 877 -29.01 26.58 8.50
C PHE A 877 -29.61 27.33 9.68
N ILE A 878 -29.51 28.66 9.65
CA ILE A 878 -30.15 29.55 10.62
C ILE A 878 -30.93 30.59 9.85
N ASN A 879 -32.21 30.76 10.17
CA ASN A 879 -33.11 31.70 9.50
C ASN A 879 -33.16 31.54 7.96
N GLY A 880 -32.95 30.31 7.48
CA GLY A 880 -32.91 29.96 6.05
C GLY A 880 -31.54 30.15 5.39
N GLU A 881 -30.55 30.74 6.07
CA GLU A 881 -29.20 30.93 5.54
C GLU A 881 -28.28 29.76 5.90
N LYS A 882 -27.50 29.26 4.93
CA LYS A 882 -26.52 28.18 5.16
C LYS A 882 -25.34 28.71 5.96
N VAL A 883 -25.17 28.21 7.18
CA VAL A 883 -24.05 28.57 8.05
C VAL A 883 -22.77 27.87 7.60
N GLY A 884 -22.85 26.56 7.36
CA GLY A 884 -21.72 25.73 6.99
C GLY A 884 -22.09 24.25 6.94
N GLU A 885 -21.12 23.41 6.57
CA GLU A 885 -21.28 21.96 6.51
C GLU A 885 -20.02 21.26 7.02
N ARG A 886 -20.19 20.25 7.87
CA ARG A 886 -19.13 19.43 8.46
C ARG A 886 -19.29 17.98 8.02
N TRP A 887 -18.25 17.46 7.38
CA TRP A 887 -18.21 16.11 6.83
C TRP A 887 -17.24 15.19 7.57
N TYR A 888 -16.51 15.74 8.56
CA TYR A 888 -15.68 15.05 9.53
C TYR A 888 -15.48 15.96 10.76
N GLY A 889 -14.96 15.38 11.84
CA GLY A 889 -14.58 16.05 13.07
C GLY A 889 -15.76 16.62 13.85
N LYS A 890 -15.47 17.60 14.71
CA LYS A 890 -16.50 18.24 15.54
C LYS A 890 -17.46 19.08 14.69
N ALA A 891 -18.76 18.90 14.93
CA ALA A 891 -19.82 19.66 14.28
C ALA A 891 -20.05 21.03 14.94
N ILE A 892 -19.02 21.88 14.93
CA ILE A 892 -19.04 23.23 15.50
C ILE A 892 -19.10 24.28 14.38
N TYR A 893 -20.00 25.25 14.54
CA TYR A 893 -20.27 26.29 13.55
C TYR A 893 -20.25 27.68 14.17
N PRO A 894 -19.61 28.68 13.53
CA PRO A 894 -19.77 30.08 13.90
C PRO A 894 -21.14 30.59 13.44
N ILE A 895 -21.95 31.08 14.37
CA ILE A 895 -23.36 31.46 14.14
C ILE A 895 -23.67 32.94 14.34
N GLU A 896 -22.72 33.71 14.91
CA GLU A 896 -22.97 35.08 15.38
C GLU A 896 -23.68 35.96 14.33
N LYS A 897 -23.19 35.92 13.09
CA LYS A 897 -23.71 36.74 11.98
C LYS A 897 -25.06 36.28 11.43
N TYR A 898 -25.56 35.12 11.86
CA TYR A 898 -26.81 34.52 11.36
C TYR A 898 -27.94 34.59 12.39
N LEU A 899 -27.63 34.90 13.65
CA LEU A 899 -28.61 35.03 14.73
C LEU A 899 -29.24 36.43 14.74
N ASN A 900 -30.56 36.45 14.90
CA ASN A 900 -31.34 37.65 15.20
C ASN A 900 -31.63 37.72 16.71
N LYS A 901 -31.88 38.93 17.22
CA LYS A 901 -32.46 39.07 18.57
C LYS A 901 -33.91 38.59 18.55
N GLY A 902 -34.29 37.76 19.51
CA GLY A 902 -35.62 37.13 19.58
C GLY A 902 -35.66 35.78 18.88
N GLU A 903 -36.74 35.50 18.16
CA GLU A 903 -36.98 34.21 17.52
C GLU A 903 -35.98 33.92 16.37
N ASN A 904 -35.44 32.69 16.36
CA ASN A 904 -34.56 32.17 15.33
C ASN A 904 -34.96 30.76 14.93
N ASN A 905 -34.99 30.49 13.64
CA ASN A 905 -35.23 29.15 13.11
C ASN A 905 -33.90 28.42 12.92
N ILE A 906 -33.77 27.24 13.51
CA ILE A 906 -32.60 26.38 13.39
C ILE A 906 -32.98 25.14 12.60
N GLU A 907 -32.23 24.86 11.54
CA GLU A 907 -32.42 23.68 10.70
C GLU A 907 -31.08 22.96 10.48
N ILE A 908 -31.02 21.68 10.85
CA ILE A 908 -29.81 20.85 10.70
C ILE A 908 -30.13 19.73 9.72
N HIS A 909 -29.47 19.73 8.57
CA HIS A 909 -29.53 18.65 7.61
C HIS A 909 -28.46 17.63 7.95
N TYR A 910 -28.86 16.39 8.13
CA TYR A 910 -28.00 15.28 8.52
C TYR A 910 -28.06 14.18 7.45
N THR A 911 -26.91 13.80 6.92
CA THR A 911 -26.79 12.68 5.97
C THR A 911 -26.26 11.46 6.71
N THR A 912 -27.03 10.36 6.72
CA THR A 912 -26.67 9.11 7.41
C THR A 912 -25.78 8.23 6.54
N VAL A 913 -25.23 7.15 7.08
CA VAL A 913 -24.80 5.98 6.27
C VAL A 913 -25.99 5.07 5.95
N LEU A 914 -25.78 4.01 5.14
CA LEU A 914 -26.85 3.10 4.69
C LEU A 914 -26.91 1.77 5.44
N ALA A 915 -26.04 1.54 6.42
CA ALA A 915 -25.89 0.26 7.10
C ALA A 915 -27.20 -0.32 7.67
N ASN A 916 -27.97 0.48 8.41
CA ASN A 916 -29.20 0.03 9.06
C ASN A 916 -30.31 -0.23 8.04
N TYR A 917 -30.44 0.63 7.04
CA TYR A 917 -31.37 0.43 5.93
C TYR A 917 -31.05 -0.86 5.16
N ALA A 918 -29.80 -1.05 4.72
CA ALA A 918 -29.38 -2.25 4.00
C ALA A 918 -29.63 -3.52 4.84
N LYS A 919 -29.31 -3.49 6.14
CA LYS A 919 -29.56 -4.62 7.06
C LYS A 919 -31.04 -4.96 7.22
N SER A 920 -31.93 -3.98 7.06
CA SER A 920 -33.38 -4.21 7.13
C SER A 920 -33.93 -4.98 5.92
N LEU A 921 -33.21 -4.97 4.78
CA LEU A 921 -33.65 -5.58 3.52
C LEU A 921 -33.39 -7.09 3.46
N LYS A 922 -33.92 -7.85 4.42
CA LYS A 922 -33.67 -9.30 4.57
C LYS A 922 -34.05 -10.15 3.35
N LYS A 923 -34.96 -9.66 2.51
CA LYS A 923 -35.40 -10.34 1.27
C LYS A 923 -34.56 -9.98 0.04
N ASN A 924 -33.77 -8.91 0.10
CA ASN A 924 -32.85 -8.57 -0.96
C ASN A 924 -31.57 -9.39 -0.78
N LYS A 925 -31.34 -10.36 -1.68
CA LYS A 925 -30.20 -11.28 -1.58
C LYS A 925 -28.87 -10.53 -1.50
N MET A 926 -28.68 -9.49 -2.31
CA MET A 926 -27.41 -8.77 -2.35
C MET A 926 -27.15 -7.96 -1.07
N ALA A 927 -28.13 -7.19 -0.61
CA ALA A 927 -28.03 -6.49 0.66
C ALA A 927 -27.79 -7.48 1.81
N TYR A 928 -28.56 -8.57 1.87
CA TYR A 928 -28.43 -9.60 2.90
C TYR A 928 -27.04 -10.25 2.91
N GLU A 929 -26.48 -10.62 1.76
CA GLU A 929 -25.14 -11.25 1.70
C GLU A 929 -24.06 -10.37 2.33
N TRP A 930 -24.14 -9.05 2.15
CA TRP A 930 -23.19 -8.09 2.71
C TRP A 930 -23.51 -7.66 4.15
N THR A 931 -24.77 -7.75 4.59
CA THR A 931 -25.18 -7.34 5.95
C THR A 931 -25.41 -8.50 6.92
N LYS A 932 -25.43 -9.77 6.47
CA LYS A 932 -25.73 -10.93 7.33
C LYS A 932 -24.79 -11.10 8.53
N ARG A 933 -23.59 -10.51 8.46
CA ARG A 933 -22.59 -10.53 9.54
C ARG A 933 -22.65 -9.30 10.44
N TYR A 934 -23.55 -8.34 10.18
CA TYR A 934 -23.69 -7.16 11.03
C TYR A 934 -24.39 -7.57 12.31
N LYS A 935 -23.64 -7.66 13.42
CA LYS A 935 -24.20 -8.00 14.74
C LYS A 935 -25.15 -6.89 15.21
N ASP A 936 -24.62 -5.68 15.29
CA ASP A 936 -25.36 -4.52 15.83
C ASP A 936 -25.86 -3.58 14.74
N LEU A 937 -26.74 -2.65 15.13
CA LEU A 937 -27.07 -1.48 14.32
C LEU A 937 -25.97 -0.42 14.45
N VAL A 938 -25.83 0.41 13.43
CA VAL A 938 -24.87 1.53 13.43
C VAL A 938 -25.54 2.74 14.05
N PRO A 939 -24.90 3.45 14.99
CA PRO A 939 -25.39 4.70 15.52
C PRO A 939 -25.76 5.68 14.40
N THR A 940 -26.89 6.37 14.52
CA THR A 940 -27.40 7.24 13.47
C THR A 940 -28.22 8.38 14.05
N GLY A 941 -28.00 9.57 13.53
CA GLY A 941 -28.66 10.79 13.97
C GLY A 941 -27.88 11.52 15.05
N ILE A 942 -28.41 12.67 15.45
CA ILE A 942 -27.81 13.54 16.46
C ILE A 942 -28.19 13.02 17.86
N GLU A 943 -27.19 12.78 18.72
CA GLU A 943 -27.36 12.52 20.16
C GLU A 943 -27.19 13.80 21.00
N GLY A 944 -26.43 14.77 20.50
CA GLY A 944 -26.20 16.03 21.22
C GLY A 944 -25.21 15.89 22.39
N PRO A 945 -25.32 16.74 23.42
CA PRO A 945 -26.25 17.86 23.52
C PRO A 945 -25.92 18.96 22.51
N VAL A 946 -26.95 19.59 21.92
CA VAL A 946 -26.76 20.78 21.09
C VAL A 946 -26.57 21.98 22.01
N THR A 947 -25.44 22.68 21.88
CA THR A 947 -25.03 23.72 22.83
C THR A 947 -24.64 24.99 22.09
N LEU A 948 -25.18 26.14 22.53
CA LEU A 948 -24.73 27.45 22.11
C LEU A 948 -23.58 27.91 22.98
N PHE A 949 -22.54 28.46 22.36
CA PHE A 949 -21.35 28.99 23.04
C PHE A 949 -21.13 30.46 22.70
N LYS A 950 -20.77 31.24 23.72
CA LYS A 950 -20.16 32.55 23.59
C LYS A 950 -18.70 32.39 23.96
N TYR A 951 -17.81 32.59 22.98
CA TYR A 951 -16.36 32.51 23.17
C TYR A 951 -15.71 33.87 23.35
#